data_AF-A0A844M7A9-F1
#
_entry.id   AF-A0A844M7A9-F1
#
_cell.length_a   1.000
_cell.length_b   1.000
_cell.length_c   1.000
_cell.angle_alpha   90.00
_cell.angle_beta   90.00
_cell.angle_gamma   90.00
#
_symmetry.space_group_name_H-M   'P 1'
#
loop_
_entity.id
_entity.type
_entity.pdbx_description
1 polymer ?
#
loop_
_entity_poly.entity_id
_entity_poly.type
_entity_poly.pdbx_seq_one_letter_code
_entity_poly.pdbx_strand_id
1 'polypeptide(L)'
;MSNQLPTSHIQHSKLRVSHLSLSWVLVVPFVLQMIAATALVGYLSFKNGQQAVNEMANQLMTEVGDRVNLYLNNYFATPPQINRINANAVRLGYLDFQNRRELERYLFNQLMQFETVSHVMVGTVQGHFILANRNPQLSLLSSDPTNPGLVYYDAVDRNRKKLNRIKTIRQFQLKERPWYRATVEAGKPVWSPIFVLADNSDMSLNANYPIYEPKTKKLLGVFSSACDLSFFRKFLASIKVGQTGKIFIVERNGLLVGSSSDRQPIPFQQENGSGKLKRIKAIDSHDALIQATSQYLQAKFGSFKGFQKSQQLSFWANNHRQFLQVIPYQDKLGLDWVIVIVVPESDFMAQINEHTHTTILLCVAAAFSATAIGVFTSNWITRPLKNLNAAAKKISHGDFNDPVTIYREDEVGELADSFRDMADRLQISLLALQQTNAELEKRVCERTSELQLGEERLKLALEGAGDGLWDWNLSTGEVYFSPKYFEMLGYDANEFPQDVSTWEKLVHPEDLVWVKKILEAHLKDFSVRYGFDYRLQTKSGEWKWIADYGKVVAWDENGKPLRMTGTHRDINDRKQTEVELQQAKEAAEVANKAKSIFLANMSHELRTPLNVILGFAQVMSHDSSLTPEQQENLQIMHRSGEHLLSIINDILDLSKIEAERVTLDESSFDLYALLYSLQAMFRQRSEAKGLQLFLHLASDLPQFITTDGNKLRQILTNLLSNAIKFTTKGSVILTAKRGAKQGQNQTDKEIATSPLIETLLFTVQDTGIGIASHELDTIFDAFTQTHSGRSSQEGTGLGLTISLKYAYLLGGTITVSSTFGQGSTFSVQVQVQLAKASEVPPAPIQRRVIRLADGQPAYRILVVDNEPENRHLLFKLLTQKGFEVETAKDGEEGIQLWQEWHPHLIWMDIRMPGMDGYQTTQYIRSTAEGQSVIVIALSAQASTSDRTLAIQAGCNDFICKPFQESELFAKIEEYLEVKYIYANDEVLSSVARRQEKLSTCASLTNENLSVMPQTWIADLHRAALLCYDDDILNLIEQIPKNYTSLITDLHELTHNYQFAQILQLIEKLGS
;
A
#
# COMPACT_ATOMS: atom_id res chain seq x y z
N MET A 1 -15.44 -72.44 78.20
CA MET A 1 -16.43 -71.56 78.84
C MET A 1 -16.11 -70.13 78.45
N SER A 2 -17.13 -69.40 77.96
CA SER A 2 -17.23 -67.94 77.74
C SER A 2 -16.15 -67.21 76.90
N ASN A 3 -16.60 -66.81 75.70
CA ASN A 3 -16.14 -65.76 74.78
C ASN A 3 -15.26 -64.63 75.35
N GLN A 4 -14.19 -64.29 74.62
CA GLN A 4 -13.90 -62.91 74.16
C GLN A 4 -12.89 -62.94 72.98
N LEU A 5 -13.14 -62.13 71.96
CA LEU A 5 -12.42 -62.02 70.68
C LEU A 5 -10.99 -61.42 70.82
N PRO A 6 -10.06 -61.67 69.87
CA PRO A 6 -8.67 -61.24 69.94
C PRO A 6 -8.45 -59.86 69.27
N THR A 7 -7.81 -58.93 69.98
CA THR A 7 -7.31 -57.67 69.40
C THR A 7 -5.87 -57.84 68.93
N SER A 8 -5.69 -57.96 67.62
CA SER A 8 -4.40 -57.87 66.95
C SER A 8 -3.88 -56.43 66.99
N HIS A 9 -2.79 -56.20 67.72
CA HIS A 9 -2.01 -54.96 67.66
C HIS A 9 -1.37 -54.80 66.27
N ILE A 10 -1.91 -53.88 65.46
CA ILE A 10 -1.29 -53.45 64.21
C ILE A 10 -0.14 -52.50 64.56
N GLN A 11 1.08 -52.98 64.39
CA GLN A 11 2.30 -52.17 64.36
C GLN A 11 2.30 -51.39 63.02
N HIS A 12 1.87 -50.14 63.04
CA HIS A 12 2.06 -49.25 61.89
C HIS A 12 3.54 -48.84 61.80
N SER A 13 4.26 -49.49 60.89
CA SER A 13 5.54 -49.02 60.36
C SER A 13 5.33 -47.67 59.69
N LYS A 14 5.62 -46.57 60.39
CA LYS A 14 5.76 -45.25 59.75
C LYS A 14 6.93 -45.32 58.77
N LEU A 15 6.62 -45.29 57.47
CA LEU A 15 7.58 -45.04 56.40
C LEU A 15 8.36 -43.76 56.75
N ARG A 16 9.65 -43.92 57.02
CA ARG A 16 10.62 -42.81 57.08
C ARG A 16 10.69 -42.20 55.68
N VAL A 17 9.96 -41.11 55.46
CA VAL A 17 10.27 -40.19 54.37
C VAL A 17 11.62 -39.58 54.72
N SER A 18 12.62 -39.84 53.88
CA SER A 18 13.97 -39.29 53.99
C SER A 18 13.91 -37.77 54.20
N HIS A 19 14.69 -37.24 55.14
CA HIS A 19 14.86 -35.81 55.39
C HIS A 19 15.37 -35.08 54.11
N LEU A 20 14.46 -34.68 53.22
CA LEU A 20 14.77 -33.72 52.16
C LEU A 20 15.10 -32.39 52.86
N SER A 21 16.31 -31.87 52.63
CA SER A 21 16.66 -30.57 53.20
C SER A 21 15.76 -29.49 52.61
N LEU A 22 15.42 -28.49 53.44
CA LEU A 22 14.63 -27.32 53.03
C LEU A 22 15.19 -26.68 51.73
N SER A 23 16.49 -26.83 51.47
CA SER A 23 17.12 -26.36 50.25
C SER A 23 16.61 -27.06 48.98
N TRP A 24 16.43 -28.39 49.02
CA TRP A 24 15.89 -29.13 47.88
C TRP A 24 14.42 -28.79 47.63
N VAL A 25 13.66 -28.51 48.69
CA VAL A 25 12.24 -28.09 48.59
C VAL A 25 12.10 -26.71 47.95
N LEU A 26 13.05 -25.79 48.17
CA LEU A 26 13.03 -24.45 47.58
C LEU A 26 13.59 -24.43 46.15
N VAL A 27 14.67 -25.18 45.87
CA VAL A 27 15.37 -25.11 44.58
C VAL A 27 14.69 -25.95 43.50
N VAL A 28 14.23 -27.17 43.82
CA VAL A 28 13.74 -28.11 42.81
C VAL A 28 12.49 -27.61 42.07
N PRO A 29 11.45 -27.09 42.76
CA PRO A 29 10.26 -26.60 42.07
C PRO A 29 10.58 -25.41 41.16
N PHE A 30 11.41 -24.47 41.63
CA PHE A 30 11.79 -23.29 40.86
C PHE A 30 12.62 -23.65 39.62
N VAL A 31 13.60 -24.54 39.76
CA VAL A 31 14.40 -25.04 38.64
C VAL A 31 13.54 -25.82 37.64
N LEU A 32 12.62 -26.66 38.11
CA LEU A 32 11.69 -27.39 37.24
C LEU A 32 10.77 -26.44 36.46
N GLN A 33 10.21 -25.42 37.11
CA GLN A 33 9.39 -24.40 36.45
C GLN A 33 10.17 -23.62 35.39
N MET A 34 11.41 -23.24 35.69
CA MET A 34 12.29 -22.54 34.75
C MET A 34 12.68 -23.40 33.55
N ILE A 35 13.03 -24.68 33.77
CA ILE A 35 13.31 -25.62 32.68
C ILE A 35 12.06 -25.82 31.82
N ALA A 36 10.88 -25.96 32.44
CA ALA A 36 9.62 -26.10 31.70
C ALA A 36 9.31 -24.85 30.87
N ALA A 37 9.47 -23.65 31.43
CA ALA A 37 9.23 -22.39 30.73
C ALA A 37 10.22 -22.19 29.56
N THR A 38 11.52 -22.40 29.79
CA THR A 38 12.55 -22.27 28.75
C THR A 38 12.40 -23.32 27.65
N ALA A 39 12.08 -24.57 28.00
CA ALA A 39 11.78 -25.61 27.02
C ALA A 39 10.52 -25.29 26.21
N LEU A 40 9.47 -24.74 26.84
CA LEU A 40 8.25 -24.32 26.15
C LEU A 40 8.52 -23.17 25.18
N VAL A 41 9.28 -22.16 25.58
CA VAL A 41 9.67 -21.03 24.72
C VAL A 41 10.52 -21.50 23.55
N GLY A 42 11.52 -22.35 23.80
CA GLY A 42 12.34 -22.94 22.74
C GLY A 42 11.52 -23.77 21.74
N TYR A 43 10.58 -24.58 22.25
CA TYR A 43 9.66 -25.36 21.43
C TYR A 43 8.72 -24.48 20.59
N LEU A 44 8.12 -23.45 21.18
CA LEU A 44 7.25 -22.51 20.47
C LEU A 44 8.02 -21.71 19.42
N SER A 45 9.24 -21.28 19.72
CA SER A 45 10.12 -20.60 18.77
C SER A 45 10.45 -21.48 17.57
N PHE A 46 10.84 -22.74 17.82
CA PHE A 46 11.10 -23.72 16.74
C PHE A 46 9.85 -23.98 15.89
N LYS A 47 8.69 -24.19 16.53
CA LYS A 47 7.42 -24.42 15.84
C LYS A 47 7.00 -23.23 14.98
N ASN A 48 7.10 -22.02 15.51
CA ASN A 48 6.77 -20.79 14.77
C ASN A 48 7.75 -20.56 13.62
N GLY A 49 9.05 -20.83 13.82
CA GLY A 49 10.04 -20.78 12.76
C GLY A 49 9.71 -21.75 11.61
N GLN A 50 9.32 -22.99 11.94
CA GLN A 50 8.93 -23.97 10.93
C GLN A 50 7.65 -23.57 10.19
N GLN A 51 6.68 -22.94 10.87
CA GLN A 51 5.47 -22.43 10.23
C GLN A 51 5.79 -21.29 9.26
N ALA A 52 6.63 -20.32 9.67
CA ALA A 52 7.06 -19.21 8.82
C ALA A 52 7.77 -19.70 7.55
N VAL A 53 8.61 -20.73 7.65
CA VAL A 53 9.26 -21.35 6.47
C VAL A 53 8.24 -21.96 5.52
N ASN A 54 7.25 -22.70 6.02
CA ASN A 54 6.22 -23.29 5.18
C ASN A 54 5.41 -22.20 4.45
N GLU A 55 5.03 -21.13 5.15
CA GLU A 55 4.27 -20.01 4.57
C GLU A 55 5.09 -19.28 3.51
N MET A 56 6.35 -18.94 3.79
CA MET A 56 7.26 -18.30 2.84
C MET A 56 7.53 -19.16 1.61
N ALA A 57 7.80 -20.46 1.79
CA ALA A 57 8.02 -21.38 0.69
C ALA A 57 6.78 -21.49 -0.21
N ASN A 58 5.59 -21.58 0.39
CA ASN A 58 4.33 -21.65 -0.35
C ASN A 58 4.05 -20.36 -1.12
N GLN A 59 4.28 -19.19 -0.51
CA GLN A 59 4.09 -17.90 -1.16
C GLN A 59 5.04 -17.74 -2.35
N LEU A 60 6.34 -18.05 -2.15
CA LEU A 60 7.35 -17.99 -3.21
C LEU A 60 7.00 -18.93 -4.38
N MET A 61 6.69 -20.20 -4.11
CA MET A 61 6.37 -21.15 -5.18
C MET A 61 5.08 -20.77 -5.94
N THR A 62 4.10 -20.17 -5.25
CA THR A 62 2.86 -19.71 -5.88
C THR A 62 3.13 -18.52 -6.80
N GLU A 63 3.85 -17.49 -6.32
CA GLU A 63 4.21 -16.32 -7.14
C GLU A 63 5.04 -16.72 -8.37
N VAL A 64 6.03 -17.59 -8.18
CA VAL A 64 6.85 -18.15 -9.26
C VAL A 64 5.98 -18.95 -10.23
N GLY A 65 5.07 -19.78 -9.71
CA GLY A 65 4.14 -20.57 -10.51
C GLY A 65 3.26 -19.72 -11.41
N ASP A 66 2.68 -18.65 -10.85
CA ASP A 66 1.84 -17.71 -11.58
C ASP A 66 2.64 -16.95 -12.64
N ARG A 67 3.87 -16.52 -12.30
CA ARG A 67 4.78 -15.84 -13.24
C ARG A 67 5.17 -16.73 -14.42
N VAL A 68 5.51 -18.00 -14.16
CA VAL A 68 5.81 -18.97 -15.23
C VAL A 68 4.58 -19.20 -16.09
N ASN A 69 3.41 -19.42 -15.50
CA ASN A 69 2.17 -19.66 -16.24
C ASN A 69 1.77 -18.47 -17.13
N LEU A 70 1.83 -17.25 -16.59
CA LEU A 70 1.59 -16.01 -17.34
C LEU A 70 2.54 -15.88 -18.53
N TYR A 71 3.84 -16.12 -18.31
CA TYR A 71 4.82 -16.08 -19.39
C TYR A 71 4.52 -17.13 -20.46
N LEU A 72 4.21 -18.38 -20.08
CA LEU A 72 3.88 -19.42 -21.06
C LEU A 72 2.65 -19.04 -21.89
N ASN A 73 1.61 -18.50 -21.26
CA ASN A 73 0.40 -18.04 -21.95
C ASN A 73 0.72 -16.95 -22.98
N ASN A 74 1.56 -15.99 -22.63
CA ASN A 74 1.96 -14.92 -23.54
C ASN A 74 2.90 -15.43 -24.64
N TYR A 75 3.88 -16.25 -24.28
CA TYR A 75 4.91 -16.75 -25.18
C TYR A 75 4.34 -17.70 -26.25
N PHE A 76 3.45 -18.61 -25.85
CA PHE A 76 2.82 -19.56 -26.78
C PHE A 76 1.62 -18.98 -27.54
N ALA A 77 1.17 -17.76 -27.23
CA ALA A 77 0.10 -17.10 -27.99
C ALA A 77 0.56 -16.60 -29.37
N THR A 78 1.83 -16.20 -29.52
CA THR A 78 2.32 -15.56 -30.75
C THR A 78 2.34 -16.48 -31.98
N PRO A 79 2.91 -17.71 -31.95
CA PRO A 79 2.98 -18.55 -33.14
C PRO A 79 1.61 -18.91 -33.75
N PRO A 80 0.58 -19.27 -32.95
CA PRO A 80 -0.77 -19.45 -33.45
C PRO A 80 -1.38 -18.20 -34.09
N GLN A 81 -1.11 -17.03 -33.51
CA GLN A 81 -1.60 -15.75 -34.05
C GLN A 81 -1.00 -15.47 -35.44
N ILE A 82 0.31 -15.65 -35.61
CA ILE A 82 0.98 -15.52 -36.92
C ILE A 82 0.32 -16.42 -37.95
N ASN A 83 0.13 -17.71 -37.61
CA ASN A 83 -0.50 -18.64 -38.54
C ASN A 83 -1.95 -18.28 -38.88
N ARG A 84 -2.71 -17.70 -37.93
CA ARG A 84 -4.08 -17.23 -38.16
C ARG A 84 -4.10 -16.01 -39.09
N ILE A 85 -3.14 -15.08 -38.94
CA ILE A 85 -2.95 -13.95 -39.86
C ILE A 85 -2.68 -14.48 -41.27
N ASN A 86 -1.80 -15.49 -41.40
CA ASN A 86 -1.45 -16.09 -42.69
C ASN A 86 -2.65 -16.77 -43.34
N ALA A 87 -3.39 -17.53 -42.55
CA ALA A 87 -4.61 -18.18 -42.99
C ALA A 87 -5.66 -17.18 -43.48
N ASN A 88 -5.84 -16.08 -42.74
CA ASN A 88 -6.77 -15.02 -43.11
C ASN A 88 -6.34 -14.29 -44.38
N ALA A 89 -5.05 -14.01 -44.55
CA ALA A 89 -4.51 -13.37 -45.76
C ALA A 89 -4.79 -14.21 -47.01
N VAL A 90 -4.61 -15.53 -46.94
CA VAL A 90 -4.97 -16.45 -48.04
C VAL A 90 -6.48 -16.49 -48.26
N ARG A 91 -7.27 -16.60 -47.18
CA ARG A 91 -8.73 -16.71 -47.27
C ARG A 91 -9.38 -15.45 -47.87
N LEU A 92 -8.85 -14.27 -47.56
CA LEU A 92 -9.34 -12.98 -48.06
C LEU A 92 -8.76 -12.61 -49.43
N GLY A 93 -7.85 -13.43 -49.98
CA GLY A 93 -7.24 -13.19 -51.29
C GLY A 93 -6.11 -12.15 -51.30
N TYR A 94 -5.62 -11.73 -50.13
CA TYR A 94 -4.47 -10.83 -50.01
C TYR A 94 -3.11 -11.52 -50.21
N LEU A 95 -3.07 -12.84 -50.10
CA LEU A 95 -1.86 -13.64 -50.28
C LEU A 95 -2.17 -14.81 -51.21
N ASP A 96 -1.55 -14.84 -52.39
CA ASP A 96 -1.69 -15.98 -53.30
C ASP A 96 -0.86 -17.18 -52.82
N PHE A 97 -1.57 -18.23 -52.40
CA PHE A 97 -0.98 -19.47 -51.90
C PHE A 97 -0.25 -20.30 -52.97
N GLN A 98 -0.45 -20.00 -54.26
CA GLN A 98 0.29 -20.62 -55.35
C GLN A 98 1.53 -19.80 -55.75
N ASN A 99 1.56 -18.50 -55.42
CA ASN A 99 2.68 -17.63 -55.74
C ASN A 99 3.82 -17.78 -54.73
N ARG A 100 4.73 -18.69 -55.03
CA ARG A 100 5.89 -19.00 -54.19
C ARG A 100 6.75 -17.79 -53.83
N ARG A 101 7.06 -16.91 -54.79
CA ARG A 101 7.95 -15.75 -54.53
C ARG A 101 7.31 -14.77 -53.55
N GLU A 102 5.99 -14.63 -53.65
CA GLU A 102 5.20 -13.80 -52.75
C GLU A 102 5.15 -14.40 -51.35
N LEU A 103 4.86 -15.70 -51.24
CA LEU A 103 4.91 -16.43 -49.96
C LEU A 103 6.26 -16.31 -49.28
N GLU A 104 7.35 -16.49 -50.03
CA GLU A 104 8.71 -16.37 -49.49
C GLU A 104 8.99 -14.97 -48.91
N ARG A 105 8.65 -13.92 -49.67
CA ARG A 105 8.80 -12.53 -49.22
C ARG A 105 7.92 -12.25 -48.00
N TYR A 106 6.69 -12.74 -48.02
CA TYR A 106 5.72 -12.56 -46.94
C TYR A 106 6.21 -13.21 -45.64
N LEU A 107 6.62 -14.48 -45.69
CA LEU A 107 7.13 -15.21 -44.53
C LEU A 107 8.41 -14.59 -43.97
N PHE A 108 9.32 -14.13 -44.84
CA PHE A 108 10.53 -13.45 -44.41
C PHE A 108 10.22 -12.13 -43.70
N ASN A 109 9.31 -11.32 -44.23
CA ASN A 109 8.89 -10.07 -43.59
C ASN A 109 8.21 -10.33 -42.23
N GLN A 110 7.36 -11.36 -42.14
CA GLN A 110 6.78 -11.75 -40.86
C GLN A 110 7.83 -12.18 -39.85
N LEU A 111 8.80 -13.00 -40.26
CA LEU A 111 9.90 -13.38 -39.40
C LEU A 111 10.61 -12.14 -38.86
N MET A 112 10.82 -11.10 -39.66
CA MET A 112 11.47 -9.85 -39.21
C MET A 112 10.60 -9.04 -38.23
N GLN A 113 9.28 -9.10 -38.32
CA GLN A 113 8.36 -8.38 -37.43
C GLN A 113 8.15 -9.10 -36.09
N PHE A 114 8.10 -10.42 -36.09
CA PHE A 114 7.84 -11.21 -34.88
C PHE A 114 9.16 -11.77 -34.33
N GLU A 115 9.78 -11.04 -33.40
CA GLU A 115 11.11 -11.42 -32.93
C GLU A 115 11.16 -12.68 -32.04
N THR A 116 10.02 -13.06 -31.46
CA THR A 116 9.89 -14.16 -30.50
C THR A 116 9.80 -15.55 -31.13
N VAL A 117 9.65 -15.63 -32.46
CA VAL A 117 9.58 -16.90 -33.21
C VAL A 117 10.92 -17.23 -33.89
N SER A 118 11.31 -18.50 -33.84
CA SER A 118 12.57 -18.97 -34.43
C SER A 118 12.47 -19.09 -35.95
N HIS A 119 11.32 -19.52 -36.45
CA HIS A 119 11.07 -19.63 -37.88
C HIS A 119 9.58 -19.66 -38.22
N VAL A 120 9.24 -19.22 -39.43
CA VAL A 120 7.90 -19.28 -40.02
C VAL A 120 7.98 -20.02 -41.34
N MET A 121 7.06 -20.96 -41.58
CA MET A 121 7.10 -21.84 -42.74
C MET A 121 5.72 -22.15 -43.31
N VAL A 122 5.72 -22.60 -44.56
CA VAL A 122 4.55 -23.13 -45.25
C VAL A 122 4.91 -24.40 -46.01
N GLY A 123 4.01 -25.37 -45.97
CA GLY A 123 4.07 -26.59 -46.78
C GLY A 123 2.79 -26.76 -47.58
N THR A 124 2.88 -27.06 -48.87
CA THR A 124 1.71 -27.31 -49.72
C THR A 124 1.47 -28.80 -49.94
N VAL A 125 0.25 -29.18 -50.34
CA VAL A 125 -0.09 -30.59 -50.65
C VAL A 125 0.71 -31.17 -51.82
N GLN A 126 1.22 -30.31 -52.72
CA GLN A 126 2.10 -30.67 -53.83
C GLN A 126 3.56 -30.93 -53.38
N GLY A 127 3.88 -30.69 -52.11
CA GLY A 127 5.23 -30.91 -51.57
C GLY A 127 6.11 -29.65 -51.55
N HIS A 128 5.61 -28.51 -52.04
CA HIS A 128 6.39 -27.26 -51.98
C HIS A 128 6.54 -26.80 -50.53
N PHE A 129 7.74 -26.36 -50.21
CA PHE A 129 8.12 -25.97 -48.85
C PHE A 129 8.92 -24.68 -48.87
N ILE A 130 8.57 -23.75 -48.00
CA ILE A 130 9.30 -22.49 -47.78
C ILE A 130 9.38 -22.26 -46.28
N LEU A 131 10.55 -21.88 -45.78
CA LEU A 131 10.79 -21.56 -44.39
C LEU A 131 11.75 -20.37 -44.31
N ALA A 132 11.37 -19.37 -43.52
CA ALA A 132 12.24 -18.28 -43.11
C ALA A 132 12.69 -18.53 -41.66
N ASN A 133 13.99 -18.56 -41.43
CA ASN A 133 14.62 -18.90 -40.14
C ASN A 133 15.51 -17.78 -39.65
N ARG A 134 15.58 -17.57 -38.33
CA ARG A 134 16.55 -16.67 -37.70
C ARG A 134 17.59 -17.36 -36.82
N ASN A 135 17.36 -18.61 -36.40
CA ASN A 135 18.21 -19.31 -35.45
C ASN A 135 18.87 -20.55 -36.11
N PRO A 136 20.21 -20.66 -36.19
CA PRO A 136 21.24 -19.80 -35.58
C PRO A 136 21.55 -18.51 -36.34
N GLN A 137 21.13 -18.40 -37.60
CA GLN A 137 21.33 -17.20 -38.41
C GLN A 137 20.16 -16.99 -39.38
N LEU A 138 20.00 -15.75 -39.85
CA LEU A 138 19.01 -15.41 -40.87
C LEU A 138 19.23 -16.23 -42.13
N SER A 139 18.23 -17.02 -42.49
CA SER A 139 18.34 -18.00 -43.54
C SER A 139 16.98 -18.39 -44.11
N LEU A 140 17.00 -18.88 -45.34
CA LEU A 140 15.81 -19.28 -46.08
C LEU A 140 15.99 -20.71 -46.58
N LEU A 141 15.01 -21.56 -46.30
CA LEU A 141 14.91 -22.89 -46.88
C LEU A 141 13.78 -22.90 -47.88
N SER A 142 14.03 -23.40 -49.09
CA SER A 142 12.97 -23.54 -50.09
C SER A 142 13.17 -24.77 -50.99
N SER A 143 12.09 -25.49 -51.29
CA SER A 143 12.11 -26.70 -52.12
C SER A 143 12.41 -26.39 -53.59
N ASP A 144 12.88 -27.31 -54.43
CA ASP A 144 13.03 -27.02 -55.85
C ASP A 144 11.64 -26.96 -56.53
N PRO A 145 11.38 -26.02 -57.47
CA PRO A 145 10.09 -25.93 -58.15
C PRO A 145 9.75 -27.18 -58.98
N THR A 146 10.75 -27.89 -59.48
CA THR A 146 10.58 -29.08 -60.34
C THR A 146 10.77 -30.37 -59.57
N ASN A 147 11.51 -30.34 -58.48
CA ASN A 147 11.75 -31.49 -57.60
C ASN A 147 11.55 -31.13 -56.13
N PRO A 148 10.30 -31.22 -55.60
CA PRO A 148 10.01 -30.89 -54.20
C PRO A 148 10.83 -31.67 -53.16
N GLY A 149 11.42 -32.82 -53.55
CA GLY A 149 12.34 -33.61 -52.72
C GLY A 149 13.75 -33.01 -52.57
N LEU A 150 14.06 -31.91 -53.25
CA LEU A 150 15.31 -31.18 -53.14
C LEU A 150 15.04 -29.84 -52.43
N VAL A 151 15.67 -29.57 -51.29
CA VAL A 151 15.51 -28.30 -50.55
C VAL A 151 16.85 -27.60 -50.43
N TYR A 152 16.88 -26.32 -50.82
CA TYR A 152 18.05 -25.47 -50.69
C TYR A 152 17.99 -24.72 -49.36
N TYR A 153 19.08 -24.77 -48.58
CA TYR A 153 19.25 -24.02 -47.36
C TYR A 153 20.28 -22.91 -47.58
N ASP A 154 19.82 -21.67 -47.71
CA ASP A 154 20.63 -20.52 -48.09
C ASP A 154 20.65 -19.48 -46.95
N ALA A 155 21.82 -18.95 -46.59
CA ALA A 155 21.94 -17.83 -45.66
C ALA A 155 21.59 -16.51 -46.38
N VAL A 156 20.93 -15.60 -45.67
CA VAL A 156 20.48 -14.32 -46.22
C VAL A 156 20.75 -13.17 -45.25
N ASP A 157 20.87 -11.95 -45.78
CA ASP A 157 20.91 -10.73 -44.96
C ASP A 157 19.49 -10.25 -44.57
N ARG A 158 19.41 -9.15 -43.80
CA ARG A 158 18.13 -8.54 -43.39
C ARG A 158 17.26 -8.03 -44.57
N ASN A 159 17.84 -7.88 -45.76
CA ASN A 159 17.16 -7.48 -46.98
C ASN A 159 16.80 -8.68 -47.89
N ARG A 160 16.89 -9.92 -47.36
CA ARG A 160 16.68 -11.18 -48.10
C ARG A 160 17.70 -11.41 -49.24
N LYS A 161 18.82 -10.69 -49.26
CA LYS A 161 19.88 -10.94 -50.24
C LYS A 161 20.62 -12.22 -49.83
N LYS A 162 20.70 -13.17 -50.74
CA LYS A 162 21.44 -14.42 -50.54
C LYS A 162 22.93 -14.15 -50.37
N LEU A 163 23.50 -14.67 -49.29
CA LEU A 163 24.93 -14.58 -48.97
C LEU A 163 25.66 -15.81 -49.50
N ASN A 164 25.31 -16.99 -49.00
CA ASN A 164 25.89 -18.28 -49.40
C ASN A 164 24.91 -19.44 -49.19
N ARG A 165 25.21 -20.61 -49.79
CA ARG A 165 24.45 -21.84 -49.58
C ARG A 165 25.03 -22.64 -48.42
N ILE A 166 24.23 -22.86 -47.38
CA ILE A 166 24.64 -23.61 -46.18
C ILE A 166 24.63 -25.11 -46.48
N LYS A 167 23.51 -25.62 -47.03
CA LYS A 167 23.35 -27.05 -47.33
C LYS A 167 22.31 -27.28 -48.42
N THR A 168 22.35 -28.44 -49.06
CA THR A 168 21.26 -28.94 -49.91
C THR A 168 20.75 -30.25 -49.32
N ILE A 169 19.47 -30.28 -48.95
CA ILE A 169 18.81 -31.46 -48.39
C ILE A 169 18.18 -32.22 -49.56
N ARG A 170 18.66 -33.45 -49.78
CA ARG A 170 18.11 -34.38 -50.80
C ARG A 170 17.10 -35.32 -50.15
N GLN A 171 16.15 -35.80 -50.94
CA GLN A 171 15.07 -36.70 -50.47
C GLN A 171 14.23 -36.11 -49.34
N PHE A 172 13.97 -34.80 -49.36
CA PHE A 172 13.12 -34.13 -48.39
C PHE A 172 11.66 -34.58 -48.55
N GLN A 173 11.15 -35.32 -47.57
CA GLN A 173 9.75 -35.77 -47.56
C GLN A 173 8.91 -34.87 -46.65
N LEU A 174 8.19 -33.89 -47.24
CA LEU A 174 7.34 -32.96 -46.49
C LEU A 174 6.24 -33.68 -45.70
N LYS A 175 5.58 -34.67 -46.32
CA LYS A 175 4.43 -35.37 -45.73
C LYS A 175 4.79 -36.24 -44.52
N GLU A 176 6.05 -36.63 -44.39
CA GLU A 176 6.56 -37.39 -43.24
C GLU A 176 7.00 -36.48 -42.08
N ARG A 177 7.03 -35.14 -42.28
CA ARG A 177 7.46 -34.23 -41.22
C ARG A 177 6.44 -34.20 -40.07
N PRO A 178 6.89 -34.32 -38.81
CA PRO A 178 5.99 -34.42 -37.66
C PRO A 178 4.95 -33.30 -37.57
N TRP A 179 5.36 -32.06 -37.84
CA TRP A 179 4.46 -30.90 -37.81
C TRP A 179 3.39 -30.94 -38.92
N TYR A 180 3.75 -31.37 -40.14
CA TYR A 180 2.81 -31.42 -41.25
C TYR A 180 1.83 -32.57 -41.06
N ARG A 181 2.37 -33.77 -40.75
CA ARG A 181 1.58 -34.98 -40.53
C ARG A 181 0.57 -34.82 -39.40
N ALA A 182 1.02 -34.34 -38.23
CA ALA A 182 0.14 -34.16 -37.07
C ALA A 182 -1.02 -33.21 -37.36
N THR A 183 -0.79 -32.14 -38.12
CA THR A 183 -1.84 -31.18 -38.48
C THR A 183 -2.81 -31.71 -39.52
N VAL A 184 -2.32 -32.44 -40.53
CA VAL A 184 -3.18 -33.06 -41.54
C VAL A 184 -4.06 -34.15 -40.90
N GLU A 185 -3.51 -34.96 -40.00
CA GLU A 185 -4.27 -35.96 -39.24
C GLU A 185 -5.29 -35.32 -38.29
N ALA A 186 -4.94 -34.21 -37.62
CA ALA A 186 -5.84 -33.51 -36.71
C ALA A 186 -6.98 -32.76 -37.42
N GLY A 187 -6.75 -32.29 -38.66
CA GLY A 187 -7.73 -31.52 -39.42
C GLY A 187 -8.07 -30.13 -38.85
N LYS A 188 -7.34 -29.68 -37.82
CA LYS A 188 -7.55 -28.42 -37.11
C LYS A 188 -6.20 -27.85 -36.63
N PRO A 189 -6.15 -26.56 -36.23
CA PRO A 189 -4.95 -26.00 -35.64
C PRO A 189 -4.50 -26.81 -34.42
N VAL A 190 -3.20 -27.14 -34.37
CA VAL A 190 -2.64 -28.02 -33.33
C VAL A 190 -1.14 -27.75 -33.17
N TRP A 191 -0.61 -28.00 -31.98
CA TRP A 191 0.84 -28.07 -31.78
C TRP A 191 1.42 -29.35 -32.38
N SER A 192 2.63 -29.24 -32.92
CA SER A 192 3.45 -30.41 -33.25
C SER A 192 4.00 -31.05 -31.98
N PRO A 193 4.28 -32.37 -31.98
CA PRO A 193 5.14 -32.94 -30.95
C PRO A 193 6.53 -32.32 -31.08
N ILE A 194 7.26 -32.13 -29.98
CA ILE A 194 8.65 -31.63 -30.05
C ILE A 194 9.48 -32.59 -30.91
N PHE A 195 10.08 -32.07 -32.00
CA PHE A 195 10.75 -32.88 -33.01
C PHE A 195 12.13 -32.30 -33.38
N VAL A 196 13.01 -33.15 -33.90
CA VAL A 196 14.35 -32.75 -34.38
C VAL A 196 14.24 -32.11 -35.76
N LEU A 197 14.90 -30.96 -35.96
CA LEU A 197 14.95 -30.27 -37.23
C LEU A 197 15.61 -31.12 -38.32
N ALA A 198 15.28 -30.81 -39.59
CA ALA A 198 15.71 -31.62 -40.74
C ALA A 198 17.24 -31.66 -40.96
N ASP A 199 17.95 -30.67 -40.45
CA ASP A 199 19.41 -30.55 -40.47
C ASP A 199 20.08 -31.14 -39.22
N ASN A 200 19.31 -31.66 -38.26
CA ASN A 200 19.74 -32.22 -36.97
C ASN A 200 20.52 -31.20 -36.11
N SER A 201 20.25 -29.90 -36.27
CA SER A 201 20.93 -28.83 -35.53
C SER A 201 20.28 -28.54 -34.17
N ASP A 202 18.94 -28.61 -34.10
CA ASP A 202 18.16 -28.31 -32.90
C ASP A 202 16.81 -29.05 -32.93
N MET A 203 16.00 -28.85 -31.90
CA MET A 203 14.63 -29.30 -31.81
C MET A 203 13.65 -28.13 -31.91
N SER A 204 12.41 -28.43 -32.29
CA SER A 204 11.39 -27.41 -32.51
C SER A 204 10.04 -27.82 -31.96
N LEU A 205 9.30 -26.80 -31.51
CA LEU A 205 7.89 -26.86 -31.17
C LEU A 205 7.15 -25.84 -32.02
N ASN A 206 6.27 -26.33 -32.88
CA ASN A 206 5.57 -25.50 -33.84
C ASN A 206 4.07 -25.51 -33.59
N ALA A 207 3.48 -24.32 -33.61
CA ALA A 207 2.05 -24.17 -33.81
C ALA A 207 1.78 -24.31 -35.30
N ASN A 208 0.74 -25.07 -35.65
CA ASN A 208 0.42 -25.36 -37.03
C ASN A 208 -1.03 -25.05 -37.33
N TYR A 209 -1.30 -24.59 -38.54
CA TYR A 209 -2.62 -24.19 -38.98
C TYR A 209 -2.91 -24.73 -40.39
N PRO A 210 -3.91 -25.62 -40.55
CA PRO A 210 -4.27 -26.15 -41.86
C PRO A 210 -5.05 -25.12 -42.68
N ILE A 211 -4.73 -25.02 -43.96
CA ILE A 211 -5.38 -24.13 -44.92
C ILE A 211 -6.24 -24.95 -45.86
N TYR A 212 -7.53 -24.62 -45.90
CA TYR A 212 -8.51 -25.26 -46.76
C TYR A 212 -9.03 -24.26 -47.79
N GLU A 213 -9.31 -24.76 -48.99
CA GLU A 213 -10.00 -24.00 -50.02
C GLU A 213 -11.45 -23.69 -49.55
N PRO A 214 -11.90 -22.42 -49.58
CA PRO A 214 -13.19 -22.03 -48.99
C PRO A 214 -14.41 -22.78 -49.54
N LYS A 215 -14.40 -23.13 -50.83
CA LYS A 215 -15.54 -23.76 -51.53
C LYS A 215 -15.54 -25.28 -51.42
N THR A 216 -14.40 -25.92 -51.66
CA THR A 216 -14.31 -27.39 -51.74
C THR A 216 -13.93 -28.04 -50.41
N LYS A 217 -13.49 -27.23 -49.42
CA LYS A 217 -12.84 -27.69 -48.18
C LYS A 217 -11.65 -28.62 -48.41
N LYS A 218 -11.06 -28.62 -49.61
CA LYS A 218 -9.85 -29.38 -49.91
C LYS A 218 -8.65 -28.72 -49.24
N LEU A 219 -7.78 -29.51 -48.62
CA LEU A 219 -6.54 -29.01 -48.01
C LEU A 219 -5.62 -28.44 -49.11
N LEU A 220 -5.20 -27.19 -48.95
CA LEU A 220 -4.21 -26.52 -49.79
C LEU A 220 -2.80 -26.70 -49.22
N GLY A 221 -2.67 -26.62 -47.90
CA GLY A 221 -1.39 -26.76 -47.22
C GLY A 221 -1.48 -26.44 -45.73
N VAL A 222 -0.34 -26.23 -45.09
CA VAL A 222 -0.22 -25.97 -43.65
C VAL A 222 0.77 -24.83 -43.45
N PHE A 223 0.35 -23.78 -42.75
CA PHE A 223 1.27 -22.80 -42.17
C PHE A 223 1.75 -23.30 -40.82
N SER A 224 3.02 -23.02 -40.51
CA SER A 224 3.63 -23.42 -39.26
C SER A 224 4.57 -22.33 -38.77
N SER A 225 4.51 -22.04 -37.49
CA SER A 225 5.32 -21.03 -36.82
C SER A 225 5.91 -21.65 -35.57
N ALA A 226 7.21 -21.49 -35.38
CA ALA A 226 7.95 -22.17 -34.32
C ALA A 226 8.37 -21.25 -33.19
N CYS A 227 8.31 -21.79 -31.97
CA CYS A 227 8.85 -21.15 -30.80
C CYS A 227 10.39 -21.12 -30.85
N ASP A 228 10.98 -20.08 -30.28
CA ASP A 228 12.40 -20.05 -29.92
C ASP A 228 12.63 -20.69 -28.54
N LEU A 229 12.97 -21.98 -28.57
CA LEU A 229 13.22 -22.74 -27.35
C LEU A 229 14.46 -22.27 -26.58
N SER A 230 15.39 -21.56 -27.23
CA SER A 230 16.52 -20.94 -26.55
C SER A 230 16.07 -19.77 -25.68
N PHE A 231 15.12 -18.96 -26.16
CA PHE A 231 14.52 -17.87 -25.39
C PHE A 231 13.71 -18.40 -24.21
N PHE A 232 12.88 -19.42 -24.45
CA PHE A 232 12.13 -20.12 -23.40
C PHE A 232 13.03 -20.66 -22.27
N ARG A 233 14.18 -21.26 -22.62
CA ARG A 233 15.18 -21.69 -21.63
C ARG A 233 15.76 -20.52 -20.83
N LYS A 234 16.21 -19.45 -21.51
CA LYS A 234 16.80 -18.27 -20.85
C LYS A 234 15.85 -17.67 -19.82
N PHE A 235 14.55 -17.68 -20.12
CA PHE A 235 13.51 -17.26 -19.19
C PHE A 235 13.42 -18.15 -17.95
N LEU A 236 13.34 -19.48 -18.10
CA LEU A 236 13.30 -20.37 -16.94
C LEU A 236 14.54 -20.24 -16.05
N ALA A 237 15.71 -19.97 -16.66
CA ALA A 237 16.95 -19.73 -15.93
C ALA A 237 17.04 -18.33 -15.29
N SER A 238 16.28 -17.34 -15.76
CA SER A 238 16.28 -15.98 -15.19
C SER A 238 15.41 -15.85 -13.94
N ILE A 239 14.45 -16.76 -13.75
CA ILE A 239 13.60 -16.76 -12.55
C ILE A 239 14.38 -17.38 -11.38
N LYS A 240 14.68 -16.55 -10.38
CA LYS A 240 15.26 -17.01 -9.11
C LYS A 240 14.18 -17.62 -8.23
N VAL A 241 14.39 -18.87 -7.80
CA VAL A 241 13.50 -19.57 -6.86
C VAL A 241 14.36 -20.08 -5.72
N GLY A 242 14.44 -19.31 -4.64
CA GLY A 242 15.41 -19.57 -3.59
C GLY A 242 16.86 -19.45 -4.08
N GLN A 243 17.80 -20.02 -3.33
CA GLN A 243 19.22 -20.05 -3.69
C GLN A 243 19.54 -21.24 -4.59
N THR A 244 18.90 -22.38 -4.33
CA THR A 244 19.18 -23.66 -4.99
C THR A 244 17.94 -24.32 -5.59
N GLY A 245 16.75 -23.73 -5.41
CA GLY A 245 15.50 -24.19 -6.00
C GLY A 245 15.52 -24.21 -7.54
N LYS A 246 14.61 -25.02 -8.09
CA LYS A 246 14.58 -25.39 -9.52
C LYS A 246 13.16 -25.32 -10.05
N ILE A 247 13.06 -24.78 -11.27
CA ILE A 247 11.87 -24.87 -12.12
C ILE A 247 12.17 -25.80 -13.27
N PHE A 248 11.26 -26.71 -13.58
CA PHE A 248 11.31 -27.52 -14.78
C PHE A 248 9.91 -27.89 -15.29
N ILE A 249 9.79 -28.10 -16.59
CA ILE A 249 8.52 -28.37 -17.27
C ILE A 249 8.63 -29.73 -17.95
N VAL A 250 7.64 -30.59 -17.74
CA VAL A 250 7.60 -31.95 -18.27
C VAL A 250 6.30 -32.22 -19.01
N GLU A 251 6.38 -33.06 -20.05
CA GLU A 251 5.19 -33.66 -20.65
C GLU A 251 4.60 -34.74 -19.74
N ARG A 252 3.32 -35.09 -19.95
CA ARG A 252 2.64 -36.15 -19.19
C ARG A 252 3.30 -37.53 -19.25
N ASN A 253 4.12 -37.77 -20.27
CA ASN A 253 4.91 -39.01 -20.43
C ASN A 253 6.26 -38.98 -19.68
N GLY A 254 6.58 -37.88 -18.99
CA GLY A 254 7.81 -37.67 -18.23
C GLY A 254 9.01 -37.16 -19.02
N LEU A 255 8.85 -36.84 -20.31
CA LEU A 255 9.89 -36.19 -21.09
C LEU A 255 10.06 -34.73 -20.67
N LEU A 256 11.31 -34.31 -20.51
CA LEU A 256 11.65 -32.95 -20.10
C LEU A 256 11.45 -32.01 -21.30
N VAL A 257 10.77 -30.89 -21.06
CA VAL A 257 10.53 -29.81 -22.04
C VAL A 257 11.58 -28.72 -21.86
N GLY A 258 11.89 -28.36 -20.62
CA GLY A 258 12.98 -27.45 -20.28
C GLY A 258 13.14 -27.30 -18.76
N SER A 259 14.29 -26.81 -18.33
CA SER A 259 14.55 -26.49 -16.93
C SER A 259 15.42 -25.25 -16.75
N SER A 260 15.35 -24.71 -15.54
CA SER A 260 16.20 -23.62 -15.04
C SER A 260 17.68 -23.98 -14.93
N SER A 261 18.06 -25.27 -15.02
CA SER A 261 19.45 -25.73 -14.82
C SER A 261 20.13 -26.30 -16.06
N ASP A 262 19.39 -26.48 -17.14
CA ASP A 262 19.95 -27.05 -18.35
C ASP A 262 20.89 -26.06 -19.05
N ARG A 263 22.03 -26.59 -19.54
CA ARG A 263 22.95 -25.86 -20.43
C ARG A 263 22.48 -25.85 -21.89
N GLN A 264 21.46 -26.62 -22.24
CA GLN A 264 20.93 -26.80 -23.60
C GLN A 264 19.40 -26.52 -23.63
N PRO A 265 18.83 -25.95 -24.72
CA PRO A 265 17.42 -25.53 -24.81
C PRO A 265 16.39 -26.62 -24.53
N ILE A 266 16.63 -27.82 -25.07
CA ILE A 266 15.96 -29.07 -24.69
C ILE A 266 17.07 -30.04 -24.31
N PRO A 267 16.98 -30.69 -23.14
CA PRO A 267 18.00 -31.65 -22.76
C PRO A 267 17.85 -32.94 -23.59
N PHE A 268 18.91 -33.27 -24.31
CA PHE A 268 19.00 -34.45 -25.17
C PHE A 268 20.33 -35.18 -24.94
N GLN A 269 20.33 -36.49 -25.22
CA GLN A 269 21.55 -37.27 -25.35
C GLN A 269 21.79 -37.59 -26.83
N GLN A 270 23.05 -37.56 -27.26
CA GLN A 270 23.42 -38.11 -28.56
C GLN A 270 23.30 -39.63 -28.49
N GLU A 271 22.56 -40.21 -29.43
CA GLU A 271 22.45 -41.65 -29.54
C GLU A 271 23.79 -42.24 -30.01
N ASN A 272 24.34 -43.18 -29.23
CA ASN A 272 25.63 -43.81 -29.50
C ASN A 272 25.68 -44.36 -30.94
N GLY A 273 26.59 -43.81 -31.75
CA GLY A 273 26.86 -44.25 -33.11
C GLY A 273 26.07 -43.55 -34.24
N SER A 274 24.99 -42.81 -33.96
CA SER A 274 24.17 -42.18 -35.01
C SER A 274 24.23 -40.64 -35.05
N GLY A 275 24.67 -39.99 -33.96
CA GLY A 275 24.71 -38.53 -33.84
C GLY A 275 23.32 -37.85 -33.80
N LYS A 276 22.24 -38.63 -33.71
CA LYS A 276 20.87 -38.11 -33.58
C LYS A 276 20.59 -37.63 -32.16
N LEU A 277 19.91 -36.48 -32.05
CA LEU A 277 19.49 -35.91 -30.77
C LEU A 277 18.27 -36.67 -30.23
N LYS A 278 18.35 -37.20 -29.00
CA LYS A 278 17.24 -37.91 -28.33
C LYS A 278 16.84 -37.20 -27.03
N ARG A 279 15.56 -36.87 -26.87
CA ARG A 279 15.02 -36.23 -25.66
C ARG A 279 15.22 -37.09 -24.40
N ILE A 280 15.54 -36.45 -23.27
CA ILE A 280 15.67 -37.14 -21.98
C ILE A 280 14.38 -37.08 -21.16
N LYS A 281 14.19 -38.05 -20.26
CA LYS A 281 13.16 -37.98 -19.22
C LYS A 281 13.67 -37.17 -18.02
N ALA A 282 12.77 -36.55 -17.28
CA ALA A 282 13.14 -35.76 -16.10
C ALA A 282 13.80 -36.60 -14.99
N ILE A 283 13.50 -37.91 -14.92
CA ILE A 283 14.16 -38.87 -14.02
C ILE A 283 15.63 -39.15 -14.40
N ASP A 284 15.98 -38.94 -15.67
CA ASP A 284 17.34 -39.13 -16.20
C ASP A 284 18.09 -37.78 -16.30
N SER A 285 17.60 -36.73 -15.60
CA SER A 285 18.23 -35.42 -15.57
C SER A 285 19.61 -35.45 -14.90
N HIS A 286 20.53 -34.60 -15.38
CA HIS A 286 21.85 -34.41 -14.77
C HIS A 286 21.79 -33.54 -13.50
N ASP A 287 20.68 -32.82 -13.28
CA ASP A 287 20.45 -32.05 -12.05
C ASP A 287 19.85 -32.97 -10.97
N ALA A 288 20.57 -33.11 -9.86
CA ALA A 288 20.20 -34.01 -8.77
C ALA A 288 18.83 -33.68 -8.15
N LEU A 289 18.44 -32.41 -8.07
CA LEU A 289 17.17 -32.01 -7.47
C LEU A 289 16.01 -32.30 -8.42
N ILE A 290 16.17 -32.06 -9.73
CA ILE A 290 15.18 -32.42 -10.75
C ILE A 290 14.99 -33.94 -10.80
N GLN A 291 16.09 -34.71 -10.75
CA GLN A 291 16.05 -36.17 -10.74
C GLN A 291 15.32 -36.70 -9.50
N ALA A 292 15.70 -36.26 -8.29
CA ALA A 292 15.07 -36.70 -7.04
C ALA A 292 13.58 -36.35 -7.00
N THR A 293 13.22 -35.14 -7.44
CA THR A 293 11.82 -34.70 -7.54
C THR A 293 11.02 -35.57 -8.50
N SER A 294 11.60 -35.88 -9.67
CA SER A 294 10.94 -36.71 -10.68
C SER A 294 10.75 -38.16 -10.21
N GLN A 295 11.74 -38.72 -9.50
CA GLN A 295 11.63 -40.04 -8.87
C GLN A 295 10.53 -40.07 -7.82
N TYR A 296 10.45 -39.05 -6.95
CA TYR A 296 9.40 -38.93 -5.95
C TYR A 296 8.00 -38.87 -6.59
N LEU A 297 7.82 -37.99 -7.58
CA LEU A 297 6.53 -37.84 -8.27
C LEU A 297 6.13 -39.13 -8.99
N GLN A 298 7.06 -39.84 -9.61
CA GLN A 298 6.80 -41.11 -10.25
C GLN A 298 6.48 -42.22 -9.25
N ALA A 299 7.19 -42.30 -8.12
CA ALA A 299 6.92 -43.30 -7.08
C ALA A 299 5.56 -43.08 -6.42
N LYS A 300 5.19 -41.82 -6.17
CA LYS A 300 3.93 -41.48 -5.47
C LYS A 300 2.69 -41.57 -6.35
N PHE A 301 2.80 -41.21 -7.63
CA PHE A 301 1.63 -41.08 -8.53
C PHE A 301 1.68 -42.01 -9.76
N GLY A 302 2.73 -42.81 -9.92
CA GLY A 302 2.95 -43.74 -11.04
C GLY A 302 3.31 -43.06 -12.37
N SER A 303 2.72 -41.91 -12.68
CA SER A 303 3.03 -41.09 -13.86
C SER A 303 2.62 -39.63 -13.68
N PHE A 304 3.10 -38.76 -14.57
CA PHE A 304 2.70 -37.34 -14.62
C PHE A 304 1.27 -37.12 -15.16
N LYS A 305 0.53 -38.18 -15.51
CA LYS A 305 -0.83 -38.11 -16.08
C LYS A 305 -1.92 -37.73 -15.06
N GLY A 306 -1.67 -37.88 -13.76
CA GLY A 306 -2.69 -37.72 -12.71
C GLY A 306 -3.01 -36.28 -12.26
N PHE A 307 -2.22 -35.28 -12.67
CA PHE A 307 -2.38 -33.91 -12.15
C PHE A 307 -3.41 -33.10 -12.94
N GLN A 308 -4.61 -32.97 -12.37
CA GLN A 308 -5.71 -32.14 -12.92
C GLN A 308 -5.84 -30.78 -12.22
N LYS A 309 -5.22 -30.62 -11.04
CA LYS A 309 -5.20 -29.37 -10.26
C LYS A 309 -3.80 -29.13 -9.72
N SER A 310 -3.49 -27.86 -9.46
CA SER A 310 -2.26 -27.49 -8.77
C SER A 310 -2.20 -28.15 -7.39
N GLN A 311 -1.04 -28.69 -7.02
CA GLN A 311 -0.82 -29.35 -5.75
C GLN A 311 0.51 -28.92 -5.14
N GLN A 312 0.47 -28.67 -3.83
CA GLN A 312 1.66 -28.45 -3.01
C GLN A 312 1.95 -29.72 -2.22
N LEU A 313 3.21 -30.14 -2.25
CA LEU A 313 3.71 -31.37 -1.68
C LEU A 313 5.03 -31.07 -0.96
N SER A 314 5.46 -32.02 -0.13
CA SER A 314 6.83 -32.05 0.34
C SER A 314 7.36 -33.48 0.37
N PHE A 315 8.67 -33.61 0.25
CA PHE A 315 9.37 -34.89 0.33
C PHE A 315 10.76 -34.70 0.91
N TRP A 316 11.39 -35.80 1.31
CA TRP A 316 12.75 -35.78 1.84
C TRP A 316 13.71 -36.28 0.77
N ALA A 317 14.76 -35.50 0.51
CA ALA A 317 15.88 -35.89 -0.36
C ALA A 317 17.18 -35.32 0.19
N ASN A 318 18.25 -36.13 0.14
CA ASN A 318 19.57 -35.78 0.68
C ASN A 318 19.51 -35.25 2.13
N ASN A 319 18.68 -35.86 2.97
CA ASN A 319 18.48 -35.48 4.37
C ASN A 319 17.87 -34.08 4.62
N HIS A 320 17.38 -33.42 3.57
CA HIS A 320 16.67 -32.15 3.66
C HIS A 320 15.25 -32.28 3.11
N ARG A 321 14.31 -31.56 3.73
CA ARG A 321 12.95 -31.47 3.20
C ARG A 321 12.95 -30.58 1.97
N GLN A 322 12.17 -30.99 0.97
CA GLN A 322 12.01 -30.31 -0.30
C GLN A 322 10.55 -29.88 -0.41
N PHE A 323 10.31 -28.59 -0.59
CA PHE A 323 9.00 -28.05 -0.93
C PHE A 323 8.78 -28.19 -2.43
N LEU A 324 7.60 -28.63 -2.82
CA LEU A 324 7.30 -29.00 -4.20
C LEU A 324 5.93 -28.47 -4.58
N GLN A 325 5.85 -27.75 -5.69
CA GLN A 325 4.59 -27.34 -6.31
C GLN A 325 4.51 -27.87 -7.73
N VAL A 326 3.38 -28.51 -8.03
CA VAL A 326 3.09 -29.12 -9.33
C VAL A 326 1.86 -28.43 -9.92
N ILE A 327 2.00 -27.84 -11.10
CA ILE A 327 0.97 -27.02 -11.75
C ILE A 327 0.71 -27.58 -13.16
N PRO A 328 -0.52 -28.05 -13.47
CA PRO A 328 -0.85 -28.46 -14.83
C PRO A 328 -0.97 -27.25 -15.76
N TYR A 329 -0.40 -27.35 -16.95
CA TYR A 329 -0.46 -26.32 -18.00
C TYR A 329 -1.11 -26.90 -19.24
N GLN A 330 -2.23 -26.30 -19.67
CA GLN A 330 -2.96 -26.70 -20.87
C GLN A 330 -3.37 -25.49 -21.70
N ASP A 331 -3.25 -25.62 -23.01
CA ASP A 331 -3.65 -24.58 -23.95
C ASP A 331 -4.75 -25.03 -24.90
N LYS A 332 -5.30 -24.10 -25.70
CA LYS A 332 -6.43 -24.37 -26.61
C LYS A 332 -6.04 -25.26 -27.81
N LEU A 333 -4.76 -25.42 -28.09
CA LEU A 333 -4.23 -26.15 -29.25
C LEU A 333 -3.69 -27.54 -28.88
N GLY A 334 -3.72 -27.91 -27.60
CA GLY A 334 -3.46 -29.25 -27.12
C GLY A 334 -2.10 -29.46 -26.43
N LEU A 335 -1.39 -28.41 -26.02
CA LEU A 335 -0.30 -28.56 -25.05
C LEU A 335 -0.86 -29.10 -23.75
N ASP A 336 -0.19 -30.09 -23.17
CA ASP A 336 -0.55 -30.69 -21.89
C ASP A 336 0.73 -31.02 -21.12
N TRP A 337 1.19 -30.06 -20.35
CA TRP A 337 2.44 -30.10 -19.61
C TRP A 337 2.20 -29.96 -18.12
N VAL A 338 3.25 -30.22 -17.35
CA VAL A 338 3.30 -30.06 -15.91
C VAL A 338 4.49 -29.19 -15.57
N ILE A 339 4.23 -28.04 -14.96
CA ILE A 339 5.24 -27.16 -14.39
C ILE A 339 5.54 -27.68 -12.98
N VAL A 340 6.82 -27.88 -12.69
CA VAL A 340 7.30 -28.38 -11.41
C VAL A 340 8.28 -27.37 -10.84
N ILE A 341 7.97 -26.91 -9.62
CA ILE A 341 8.79 -25.99 -8.85
C ILE A 341 9.20 -26.72 -7.59
N VAL A 342 10.50 -26.81 -7.34
CA VAL A 342 11.04 -27.46 -6.14
C VAL A 342 12.01 -26.52 -5.45
N VAL A 343 11.83 -26.34 -4.14
CA VAL A 343 12.64 -25.44 -3.32
C VAL A 343 13.10 -26.19 -2.06
N PRO A 344 14.42 -26.32 -1.81
CA PRO A 344 14.91 -26.92 -0.58
C PRO A 344 14.58 -26.09 0.66
N GLU A 345 14.20 -26.74 1.75
CA GLU A 345 13.96 -26.07 3.05
C GLU A 345 15.23 -25.35 3.55
N SER A 346 16.42 -25.86 3.20
CA SER A 346 17.71 -25.24 3.52
C SER A 346 17.87 -23.82 3.01
N ASP A 347 17.21 -23.46 1.90
CA ASP A 347 17.26 -22.11 1.32
C ASP A 347 16.64 -21.06 2.28
N PHE A 348 15.70 -21.48 3.12
CA PHE A 348 15.03 -20.63 4.11
C PHE A 348 15.66 -20.77 5.50
N MET A 349 16.11 -21.98 5.84
CA MET A 349 16.64 -22.27 7.18
C MET A 349 17.96 -21.56 7.48
N ALA A 350 18.76 -21.19 6.48
CA ALA A 350 20.03 -20.50 6.70
C ALA A 350 19.87 -19.19 7.51
N GLN A 351 18.85 -18.38 7.21
CA GLN A 351 18.58 -17.13 7.91
C GLN A 351 17.93 -17.35 9.28
N ILE A 352 17.10 -18.39 9.40
CA ILE A 352 16.37 -18.69 10.65
C ILE A 352 17.28 -19.37 11.68
N ASN A 353 18.24 -20.18 11.22
CA ASN A 353 19.12 -20.96 12.09
C ASN A 353 20.11 -20.06 12.85
N GLU A 354 20.57 -18.95 12.25
CA GLU A 354 21.46 -17.98 12.91
C GLU A 354 20.80 -17.37 14.16
N HIS A 355 19.52 -17.02 14.07
CA HIS A 355 18.75 -16.52 15.21
C HIS A 355 18.32 -17.62 16.17
N THR A 356 17.99 -18.81 15.68
CA THR A 356 17.54 -19.94 16.53
C THR A 356 18.65 -20.42 17.46
N HIS A 357 19.89 -20.53 16.98
CA HIS A 357 21.03 -20.92 17.82
C HIS A 357 21.31 -19.92 18.95
N THR A 358 21.21 -18.62 18.65
CA THR A 358 21.40 -17.55 19.63
C THR A 358 20.33 -17.62 20.72
N THR A 359 19.05 -17.79 20.33
CA THR A 359 17.94 -17.94 21.27
C THR A 359 18.11 -19.16 22.18
N ILE A 360 18.48 -20.33 21.63
CA ILE A 360 18.72 -21.53 22.44
C ILE A 360 19.87 -21.30 23.43
N LEU A 361 20.98 -20.70 22.98
CA LEU A 361 22.14 -20.42 23.83
C LEU A 361 21.80 -19.43 24.95
N LEU A 362 21.02 -18.39 24.66
CA LEU A 362 20.50 -17.46 25.66
C LEU A 362 19.56 -18.14 26.66
N CYS A 363 18.67 -19.03 26.21
CA CYS A 363 17.80 -19.80 27.10
C CYS A 363 18.61 -20.73 28.03
N VAL A 364 19.64 -21.40 27.51
CA VAL A 364 20.54 -22.25 28.31
C VAL A 364 21.32 -21.41 29.33
N ALA A 365 21.86 -20.25 28.91
CA ALA A 365 22.57 -19.34 29.80
C ALA A 365 21.67 -18.77 30.90
N ALA A 366 20.42 -18.41 30.56
CA ALA A 366 19.42 -17.95 31.52
C ALA A 366 19.05 -19.05 32.52
N ALA A 367 18.84 -20.29 32.06
CA ALA A 367 18.55 -21.42 32.93
C ALA A 367 19.70 -21.73 33.90
N PHE A 368 20.95 -21.66 33.43
CA PHE A 368 22.13 -21.85 34.28
C PHE A 368 22.26 -20.74 35.33
N SER A 369 22.10 -19.48 34.90
CA SER A 369 22.14 -18.31 35.80
C SER A 369 21.06 -18.38 36.88
N ALA A 370 19.82 -18.70 36.50
CA ALA A 370 18.71 -18.85 37.43
C ALA A 370 18.92 -20.00 38.42
N THR A 371 19.48 -21.12 37.96
CA THR A 371 19.82 -22.27 38.83
C THR A 371 20.92 -21.90 39.83
N ALA A 372 21.96 -21.20 39.38
CA ALA A 372 23.05 -20.75 40.25
C ALA A 372 22.55 -19.76 41.32
N ILE A 373 21.73 -18.78 40.94
CA ILE A 373 21.10 -17.83 41.85
C ILE A 373 20.20 -18.57 42.85
N GLY A 374 19.35 -19.49 42.38
CA GLY A 374 18.44 -20.25 43.25
C GLY A 374 19.18 -21.12 44.27
N VAL A 375 20.27 -21.78 43.88
CA VAL A 375 21.12 -22.55 44.81
C VAL A 375 21.81 -21.63 45.82
N PHE A 376 22.30 -20.47 45.37
CA PHE A 376 22.95 -19.49 46.24
C PHE A 376 21.99 -18.95 47.29
N THR A 377 20.81 -18.45 46.88
CA THR A 377 19.79 -17.89 47.80
C THR A 377 19.28 -18.95 48.76
N SER A 378 19.04 -20.18 48.28
CA SER A 378 18.61 -21.30 49.13
C SER A 378 19.62 -21.63 50.22
N ASN A 379 20.92 -21.67 49.89
CA ASN A 379 21.97 -21.91 50.89
C ASN A 379 22.13 -20.73 51.85
N TRP A 380 21.97 -19.50 51.35
CA TRP A 380 22.05 -18.29 52.15
C TRP A 380 20.93 -18.22 53.21
N ILE A 381 19.73 -18.73 52.93
CA ILE A 381 18.60 -18.77 53.88
C ILE A 381 18.67 -20.01 54.79
N THR A 382 18.95 -21.19 54.24
CA THR A 382 18.80 -22.46 54.99
C THR A 382 19.91 -22.73 56.01
N ARG A 383 21.14 -22.23 55.79
CA ARG A 383 22.26 -22.41 56.74
C ARG A 383 21.98 -21.77 58.11
N PRO A 384 21.62 -20.48 58.21
CA PRO A 384 21.34 -19.87 59.51
C PRO A 384 20.12 -20.48 60.22
N LEU A 385 19.05 -20.82 59.48
CA LEU A 385 17.89 -21.52 60.07
C LEU A 385 18.25 -22.88 60.67
N LYS A 386 19.16 -23.63 60.03
CA LYS A 386 19.68 -24.89 60.61
C LYS A 386 20.47 -24.65 61.90
N ASN A 387 21.28 -23.60 61.94
CA ASN A 387 22.06 -23.24 63.12
C ASN A 387 21.15 -22.78 64.27
N LEU A 388 20.13 -21.96 63.98
CA LEU A 388 19.14 -21.52 64.96
C LEU A 388 18.32 -22.69 65.51
N ASN A 389 17.86 -23.60 64.66
CA ASN A 389 17.15 -24.81 65.10
C ASN A 389 18.04 -25.71 65.98
N ALA A 390 19.33 -25.83 65.65
CA ALA A 390 20.27 -26.58 66.49
C ALA A 390 20.42 -25.97 67.89
N ALA A 391 20.47 -24.64 68.00
CA ALA A 391 20.51 -23.93 69.27
C ALA A 391 19.20 -24.05 70.06
N ALA A 392 18.05 -23.87 69.42
CA ALA A 392 16.73 -24.05 70.03
C ALA A 392 16.55 -25.43 70.67
N LYS A 393 17.05 -26.46 69.99
CA LYS A 393 17.02 -27.85 70.47
C LYS A 393 17.90 -28.08 71.71
N LYS A 394 18.97 -27.30 71.90
CA LYS A 394 19.81 -27.37 73.12
C LYS A 394 19.08 -26.73 74.31
N ILE A 395 18.47 -25.56 74.10
CA ILE A 395 17.68 -24.85 75.12
C ILE A 395 16.49 -25.69 75.61
N SER A 396 15.80 -26.40 74.70
CA SER A 396 14.69 -27.27 75.09
C SER A 396 15.09 -28.45 75.97
N HIS A 397 16.38 -28.80 76.03
CA HIS A 397 16.91 -29.86 76.88
C HIS A 397 17.53 -29.32 78.19
N GLY A 398 17.33 -28.03 78.49
CA GLY A 398 17.74 -27.41 79.75
C GLY A 398 19.17 -26.88 79.78
N ASP A 399 19.85 -26.81 78.63
CA ASP A 399 21.18 -26.23 78.51
C ASP A 399 21.11 -24.81 77.93
N PHE A 400 21.25 -23.82 78.81
CA PHE A 400 21.11 -22.39 78.50
C PHE A 400 22.45 -21.68 78.28
N ASN A 401 23.59 -22.40 78.28
CA ASN A 401 24.93 -21.79 78.30
C ASN A 401 25.58 -21.57 76.92
N ASP A 402 24.90 -21.88 75.81
CA ASP A 402 25.48 -21.77 74.46
C ASP A 402 24.88 -20.55 73.71
N PRO A 403 25.64 -19.46 73.51
CA PRO A 403 25.13 -18.23 72.92
C PRO A 403 24.87 -18.41 71.41
N VAL A 404 23.64 -18.13 70.99
CA VAL A 404 23.25 -18.14 69.57
C VAL A 404 23.83 -16.92 68.86
N THR A 405 25.05 -17.02 68.34
CA THR A 405 25.69 -15.95 67.57
C THR A 405 25.42 -16.13 66.07
N ILE A 406 24.29 -15.62 65.60
CA ILE A 406 24.00 -15.45 64.17
C ILE A 406 23.98 -13.95 63.90
N TYR A 407 25.01 -13.44 63.22
CA TYR A 407 25.10 -12.02 62.86
C TYR A 407 24.47 -11.81 61.47
N ARG A 408 23.20 -11.38 61.46
CA ARG A 408 22.45 -10.93 60.27
C ARG A 408 21.53 -9.77 60.68
N GLU A 409 21.21 -8.91 59.73
CA GLU A 409 20.34 -7.73 59.92
C GLU A 409 18.94 -7.93 59.29
N ASP A 410 18.64 -9.14 58.80
CA ASP A 410 17.35 -9.50 58.21
C ASP A 410 16.44 -10.24 59.21
N GLU A 411 15.25 -10.66 58.77
CA GLU A 411 14.24 -11.30 59.63
C GLU A 411 14.76 -12.57 60.32
N VAL A 412 15.76 -13.25 59.73
CA VAL A 412 16.42 -14.43 60.34
C VAL A 412 17.37 -13.99 61.45
N GLY A 413 18.02 -12.84 61.29
CA GLY A 413 18.80 -12.17 62.35
C GLY A 413 17.91 -11.68 63.49
N GLU A 414 16.83 -10.97 63.18
CA GLU A 414 15.84 -10.52 64.17
C GLU A 414 15.20 -11.70 64.91
N LEU A 415 14.92 -12.81 64.22
CA LEU A 415 14.45 -14.04 64.85
C LEU A 415 15.52 -14.66 65.76
N ALA A 416 16.79 -14.64 65.38
CA ALA A 416 17.88 -15.14 66.22
C ALA A 416 18.08 -14.26 67.48
N ASP A 417 17.93 -12.95 67.35
CA ASP A 417 18.01 -11.99 68.45
C ASP A 417 16.77 -12.06 69.36
N SER A 418 15.57 -12.17 68.80
CA SER A 418 14.33 -12.40 69.54
C SER A 418 14.35 -13.75 70.28
N PHE A 419 14.93 -14.79 69.66
CA PHE A 419 15.09 -16.09 70.31
C PHE A 419 16.12 -16.04 71.46
N ARG A 420 17.16 -15.21 71.31
CA ARG A 420 18.11 -14.90 72.39
C ARG A 420 17.43 -14.16 73.54
N ASP A 421 16.70 -13.08 73.25
CA ASP A 421 15.97 -12.30 74.25
C ASP A 421 14.86 -13.13 74.92
N MET A 422 14.21 -14.04 74.19
CA MET A 422 13.22 -14.97 74.76
C MET A 422 13.87 -15.98 75.71
N ALA A 423 15.03 -16.54 75.37
CA ALA A 423 15.77 -17.43 76.26
C ALA A 423 16.13 -16.72 77.58
N ASP A 424 16.59 -15.47 77.49
CA ASP A 424 16.91 -14.62 78.63
C ASP A 424 15.65 -14.25 79.44
N ARG A 425 14.55 -13.90 78.78
CA ARG A 425 13.27 -13.58 79.43
C ARG A 425 12.58 -14.79 80.04
N LEU A 426 12.72 -15.99 79.50
CA LEU A 426 12.16 -17.21 80.09
C LEU A 426 12.82 -17.50 81.45
N GLN A 427 14.12 -17.20 81.56
CA GLN A 427 14.85 -17.25 82.82
C GLN A 427 14.36 -16.19 83.83
N ILE A 428 13.93 -15.02 83.34
CA ILE A 428 13.41 -13.91 84.15
C ILE A 428 11.91 -14.09 84.52
N SER A 429 11.08 -14.63 83.62
CA SER A 429 9.61 -14.74 83.82
C SER A 429 9.22 -15.85 84.79
N LEU A 430 10.03 -16.91 84.91
CA LEU A 430 9.90 -17.92 85.96
C LEU A 430 10.04 -17.32 87.38
N LEU A 431 10.69 -16.15 87.52
CA LEU A 431 10.80 -15.41 88.79
C LEU A 431 9.65 -14.41 89.01
N ALA A 432 8.96 -13.95 87.95
CA ALA A 432 7.93 -12.91 88.03
C ALA A 432 6.47 -13.43 88.12
N LEU A 433 6.22 -14.69 87.72
CA LEU A 433 4.90 -15.34 87.71
C LEU A 433 4.26 -15.54 89.12
N GLN A 434 4.98 -15.24 90.20
CA GLN A 434 4.47 -15.33 91.57
C GLN A 434 3.73 -14.06 92.07
N GLN A 435 3.83 -12.92 91.37
CA GLN A 435 3.43 -11.63 91.95
C GLN A 435 2.21 -10.93 91.31
N THR A 436 1.67 -11.41 90.19
CA THR A 436 0.70 -10.66 89.35
C THR A 436 -0.76 -11.14 89.38
N ASN A 437 -1.17 -11.92 90.39
CA ASN A 437 -2.49 -12.61 90.38
C ASN A 437 -3.64 -11.92 91.14
N ALA A 438 -3.53 -10.66 91.60
CA ALA A 438 -4.48 -10.10 92.59
C ALA A 438 -5.31 -8.87 92.20
N GLU A 439 -5.05 -8.17 91.09
CA GLU A 439 -5.55 -6.78 90.97
C GLU A 439 -6.51 -6.45 89.80
N LEU A 440 -6.82 -7.40 88.90
CA LEU A 440 -7.48 -7.04 87.64
C LEU A 440 -9.02 -7.16 87.56
N GLU A 441 -9.74 -7.73 88.53
CA GLU A 441 -11.15 -8.12 88.30
C GLU A 441 -12.22 -7.02 88.45
N LYS A 442 -11.94 -5.84 89.03
CA LYS A 442 -13.04 -4.98 89.51
C LYS A 442 -13.54 -3.86 88.58
N ARG A 443 -12.92 -3.57 87.43
CA ARG A 443 -13.18 -2.28 86.74
C ARG A 443 -13.81 -2.29 85.34
N VAL A 444 -14.12 -3.44 84.73
CA VAL A 444 -14.36 -3.47 83.26
C VAL A 444 -15.85 -3.57 82.82
N CYS A 445 -16.81 -3.94 83.68
CA CYS A 445 -18.09 -4.45 83.16
C CYS A 445 -19.17 -3.40 82.75
N GLU A 446 -19.10 -2.13 83.17
CA GLU A 446 -20.28 -1.24 83.05
C GLU A 446 -20.18 -0.15 81.97
N ARG A 447 -19.02 0.04 81.30
CA ARG A 447 -18.85 1.13 80.31
C ARG A 447 -18.82 0.72 78.83
N THR A 448 -18.93 -0.57 78.51
CA THR A 448 -18.56 -1.11 77.19
C THR A 448 -19.68 -1.17 76.16
N SER A 449 -20.97 -1.22 76.55
CA SER A 449 -22.04 -1.63 75.62
C SER A 449 -22.71 -0.51 74.80
N GLU A 450 -22.69 0.76 75.24
CA GLU A 450 -23.32 1.87 74.50
C GLU A 450 -22.35 2.59 73.56
N LEU A 451 -21.04 2.53 73.82
CA LEU A 451 -20.00 3.08 72.95
C LEU A 451 -19.76 2.21 71.69
N GLN A 452 -20.01 0.90 71.78
CA GLN A 452 -19.70 -0.06 70.71
C GLN A 452 -20.57 0.07 69.46
N LEU A 453 -21.87 0.36 69.57
CA LEU A 453 -22.79 0.34 68.40
C LEU A 453 -22.59 1.55 67.45
N GLY A 454 -22.10 2.67 67.99
CA GLY A 454 -21.77 3.87 67.21
C GLY A 454 -20.40 3.79 66.55
N GLU A 455 -19.40 3.25 67.27
CA GLU A 455 -18.06 2.99 66.74
C GLU A 455 -18.07 1.94 65.63
N GLU A 456 -18.91 0.89 65.76
CA GLU A 456 -19.00 -0.19 64.78
C GLU A 456 -19.50 0.28 63.40
N ARG A 457 -20.49 1.19 63.35
CA ARG A 457 -20.98 1.75 62.08
C ARG A 457 -19.97 2.65 61.38
N LEU A 458 -19.26 3.49 62.14
CA LEU A 458 -18.21 4.35 61.60
C LEU A 458 -17.03 3.52 61.09
N LYS A 459 -16.64 2.48 61.85
CA LYS A 459 -15.59 1.53 61.48
C LYS A 459 -15.94 0.76 60.19
N LEU A 460 -17.15 0.24 60.05
CA LEU A 460 -17.59 -0.49 58.85
C LEU A 460 -17.68 0.41 57.60
N ALA A 461 -18.08 1.67 57.74
CA ALA A 461 -18.13 2.62 56.62
C ALA A 461 -16.72 3.01 56.11
N LEU A 462 -15.77 3.17 57.03
CA LEU A 462 -14.36 3.44 56.69
C LEU A 462 -13.66 2.20 56.11
N GLU A 463 -13.91 1.01 56.67
CA GLU A 463 -13.40 -0.27 56.14
C GLU A 463 -13.95 -0.57 54.73
N GLY A 464 -15.23 -0.28 54.47
CA GLY A 464 -15.84 -0.46 53.15
C GLY A 464 -15.37 0.52 52.07
N ALA A 465 -14.94 1.73 52.45
CA ALA A 465 -14.38 2.72 51.54
C ALA A 465 -12.90 2.46 51.19
N GLY A 466 -12.18 1.71 52.04
CA GLY A 466 -10.76 1.42 51.86
C GLY A 466 -9.82 2.59 52.16
N ASP A 467 -10.34 3.68 52.73
CA ASP A 467 -9.60 4.91 53.01
C ASP A 467 -8.93 4.88 54.40
N GLY A 468 -7.75 5.48 54.50
CA GLY A 468 -7.04 5.71 55.75
C GLY A 468 -7.47 7.05 56.35
N LEU A 469 -7.99 7.06 57.57
CA LEU A 469 -8.34 8.28 58.30
C LEU A 469 -7.10 8.85 59.02
N TRP A 470 -6.95 10.17 58.98
CA TRP A 470 -6.05 10.92 59.85
C TRP A 470 -6.79 12.06 60.57
N ASP A 471 -6.39 12.35 61.82
CA ASP A 471 -7.01 13.37 62.66
C ASP A 471 -5.94 14.09 63.49
N TRP A 472 -5.69 15.34 63.15
CA TRP A 472 -4.60 16.15 63.64
C TRP A 472 -5.09 17.22 64.62
N ASN A 473 -4.54 17.16 65.84
CA ASN A 473 -4.64 18.24 66.81
C ASN A 473 -3.55 19.29 66.56
N LEU A 474 -3.95 20.45 66.04
CA LEU A 474 -3.05 21.55 65.66
C LEU A 474 -2.45 22.29 66.88
N SER A 475 -3.03 22.11 68.07
CA SER A 475 -2.54 22.74 69.29
C SER A 475 -1.42 21.93 69.98
N THR A 476 -1.50 20.60 69.92
CA THR A 476 -0.51 19.69 70.53
C THR A 476 0.50 19.14 69.53
N GLY A 477 0.16 19.10 68.24
CA GLY A 477 0.98 18.50 67.20
C GLY A 477 0.77 16.99 67.02
N GLU A 478 -0.11 16.38 67.82
CA GLU A 478 -0.43 14.95 67.75
C GLU A 478 -1.38 14.65 66.61
N VAL A 479 -1.10 13.58 65.86
CA VAL A 479 -1.92 13.12 64.74
C VAL A 479 -2.30 11.67 64.99
N TYR A 480 -3.60 11.41 65.05
CA TYR A 480 -4.12 10.05 64.99
C TYR A 480 -4.16 9.57 63.55
N PHE A 481 -3.49 8.46 63.25
CA PHE A 481 -3.57 7.73 62.00
C PHE A 481 -4.29 6.39 62.22
N SER A 482 -5.33 6.12 61.44
CA SER A 482 -6.04 4.82 61.50
C SER A 482 -5.14 3.66 61.03
N PRO A 483 -5.40 2.41 61.46
CA PRO A 483 -4.63 1.25 60.99
C PRO A 483 -4.57 1.11 59.46
N LYS A 484 -5.67 1.47 58.76
CA LYS A 484 -5.74 1.40 57.30
C LYS A 484 -4.76 2.34 56.59
N TYR A 485 -4.44 3.47 57.23
CA TYR A 485 -3.42 4.41 56.78
C TYR A 485 -2.05 3.74 56.62
N PHE A 486 -1.65 2.92 57.60
CA PHE A 486 -0.36 2.21 57.56
C PHE A 486 -0.44 0.95 56.71
N GLU A 487 -1.57 0.23 56.75
CA GLU A 487 -1.80 -1.00 55.95
C GLU A 487 -1.65 -0.74 54.45
N MET A 488 -2.21 0.36 53.91
CA MET A 488 -2.09 0.68 52.47
C MET A 488 -0.65 0.95 52.02
N LEU A 489 0.22 1.34 52.96
CA LEU A 489 1.65 1.58 52.76
C LEU A 489 2.53 0.39 53.18
N GLY A 490 1.94 -0.66 53.76
CA GLY A 490 2.62 -1.87 54.21
C GLY A 490 3.34 -1.75 55.55
N TYR A 491 3.05 -0.73 56.36
CA TYR A 491 3.62 -0.55 57.71
C TYR A 491 2.68 -1.06 58.79
N ASP A 492 3.25 -1.46 59.93
CA ASP A 492 2.47 -1.67 61.16
C ASP A 492 2.28 -0.33 61.89
N ALA A 493 1.11 -0.14 62.53
CA ALA A 493 0.73 1.13 63.16
C ALA A 493 1.64 1.59 64.32
N ASN A 494 2.55 0.73 64.79
CA ASN A 494 3.47 0.99 65.89
C ASN A 494 4.88 1.40 65.43
N GLU A 495 5.14 1.37 64.13
CA GLU A 495 6.48 1.68 63.58
C GLU A 495 6.78 3.18 63.58
N PHE A 496 5.77 4.03 63.74
CA PHE A 496 5.90 5.48 63.68
C PHE A 496 5.23 6.20 64.86
N PRO A 497 5.77 7.36 65.28
CA PRO A 497 5.09 8.21 66.25
C PRO A 497 3.78 8.79 65.67
N GLN A 498 2.78 8.96 66.52
CA GLN A 498 1.47 9.50 66.14
C GLN A 498 1.51 11.04 66.17
N ASP A 499 2.39 11.61 65.34
CA ASP A 499 2.58 13.05 65.20
C ASP A 499 2.83 13.42 63.72
N VAL A 500 2.83 14.71 63.44
CA VAL A 500 2.99 15.25 62.08
C VAL A 500 4.31 14.84 61.43
N SER A 501 5.37 14.56 62.22
CA SER A 501 6.68 14.21 61.68
C SER A 501 6.67 12.88 60.92
N THR A 502 5.73 11.98 61.23
CA THR A 502 5.53 10.72 60.51
C THR A 502 5.09 10.95 59.08
N TRP A 503 4.09 11.80 58.89
CA TRP A 503 3.66 12.21 57.56
C TRP A 503 4.80 12.90 56.81
N GLU A 504 5.49 13.86 57.44
CA GLU A 504 6.61 14.59 56.80
C GLU A 504 7.75 13.68 56.34
N LYS A 505 8.02 12.57 57.04
CA LYS A 505 9.03 11.58 56.68
C LYS A 505 8.60 10.69 55.52
N LEU A 506 7.32 10.34 55.46
CA LEU A 506 6.79 9.43 54.45
C LEU A 506 6.48 10.14 53.12
N VAL A 507 6.27 11.46 53.14
CA VAL A 507 6.07 12.25 51.92
C VAL A 507 7.36 12.29 51.09
N HIS A 508 7.23 12.13 49.78
CA HIS A 508 8.34 12.30 48.85
C HIS A 508 8.98 13.71 49.02
N PRO A 509 10.32 13.85 49.11
CA PRO A 509 10.97 15.14 49.38
C PRO A 509 10.60 16.27 48.41
N GLU A 510 10.39 15.94 47.13
CA GLU A 510 9.92 16.91 46.11
C GLU A 510 8.47 17.36 46.35
N ASP A 511 7.63 16.48 46.90
CA ASP A 511 6.22 16.75 47.11
C ASP A 511 5.99 17.58 48.38
N LEU A 512 6.79 17.31 49.41
CA LEU A 512 6.69 17.94 50.73
C LEU A 512 6.69 19.47 50.67
N VAL A 513 7.48 20.06 49.77
CA VAL A 513 7.65 21.52 49.66
C VAL A 513 6.34 22.21 49.25
N TRP A 514 5.68 21.70 48.20
CA TRP A 514 4.44 22.31 47.71
C TRP A 514 3.23 21.88 48.54
N VAL A 515 3.23 20.65 49.08
CA VAL A 515 2.18 20.16 49.97
C VAL A 515 2.10 20.98 51.25
N LYS A 516 3.24 21.27 51.90
CA LYS A 516 3.29 22.15 53.10
C LYS A 516 2.74 23.55 52.81
N LYS A 517 3.01 24.10 51.62
CA LYS A 517 2.49 25.41 51.21
C LYS A 517 0.97 25.42 51.07
N ILE A 518 0.37 24.36 50.52
CA ILE A 518 -1.09 24.21 50.43
C ILE A 518 -1.69 24.03 51.83
N LEU A 519 -1.03 23.26 52.69
CA LEU A 519 -1.44 23.08 54.08
C LEU A 519 -1.47 24.41 54.84
N GLU A 520 -0.38 25.19 54.78
CA GLU A 520 -0.30 26.50 55.40
C GLU A 520 -1.36 27.48 54.86
N ALA A 521 -1.65 27.43 53.56
CA ALA A 521 -2.70 28.24 52.95
C ALA A 521 -4.10 27.85 53.47
N HIS A 522 -4.40 26.55 53.55
CA HIS A 522 -5.67 26.04 54.09
C HIS A 522 -5.86 26.38 55.58
N LEU A 523 -4.78 26.33 56.36
CA LEU A 523 -4.83 26.69 57.79
C LEU A 523 -5.03 28.20 58.02
N LYS A 524 -4.66 29.05 57.06
CA LYS A 524 -4.87 30.51 57.11
C LYS A 524 -6.23 30.93 56.58
N ASP A 525 -6.73 30.25 55.55
CA ASP A 525 -7.98 30.55 54.88
C ASP A 525 -8.76 29.26 54.58
N PHE A 526 -9.88 29.08 55.30
CA PHE A 526 -10.73 27.89 55.19
C PHE A 526 -11.48 27.80 53.85
N SER A 527 -11.49 28.87 53.04
CA SER A 527 -12.05 28.85 51.69
C SER A 527 -11.13 28.14 50.69
N VAL A 528 -9.83 28.03 51.00
CA VAL A 528 -8.87 27.26 50.20
C VAL A 528 -9.14 25.78 50.43
N ARG A 529 -9.38 24.99 49.38
CA ARG A 529 -9.64 23.55 49.50
C ARG A 529 -8.34 22.78 49.75
N TYR A 530 -8.31 21.91 50.77
CA TYR A 530 -7.20 20.97 50.99
C TYR A 530 -7.52 19.62 50.33
N GLY A 531 -7.01 19.44 49.12
CA GLY A 531 -7.01 18.13 48.49
C GLY A 531 -6.15 18.05 47.24
N PHE A 532 -5.35 16.99 47.13
CA PHE A 532 -4.34 16.79 46.09
C PHE A 532 -3.83 15.35 46.09
N ASP A 533 -3.12 14.98 45.03
CA ASP A 533 -2.48 13.67 44.86
C ASP A 533 -0.97 13.84 45.07
N TYR A 534 -0.35 13.00 45.90
CA TYR A 534 1.07 13.09 46.25
C TYR A 534 1.64 11.72 46.61
N ARG A 535 2.96 11.62 46.67
CA ARG A 535 3.64 10.33 46.86
C ARG A 535 3.99 10.09 48.33
N LEU A 536 3.58 8.93 48.85
CA LEU A 536 4.02 8.39 50.14
C LEU A 536 4.92 7.17 49.94
N GLN A 537 5.95 7.04 50.78
CA GLN A 537 6.85 5.90 50.76
C GLN A 537 6.20 4.70 51.45
N THR A 538 6.33 3.53 50.86
CA THR A 538 5.93 2.24 51.42
C THR A 538 7.06 1.59 52.21
N LYS A 539 6.76 0.55 53.01
CA LYS A 539 7.77 -0.20 53.79
C LYS A 539 8.85 -0.85 52.94
N SER A 540 8.52 -1.23 51.70
CA SER A 540 9.49 -1.76 50.73
C SER A 540 10.39 -0.69 50.11
N GLY A 541 10.13 0.59 50.39
CA GLY A 541 10.86 1.73 49.84
C GLY A 541 10.28 2.26 48.51
N GLU A 542 9.23 1.65 47.97
CA GLU A 542 8.53 2.11 46.77
C GLU A 542 7.63 3.32 47.08
N TRP A 543 7.39 4.18 46.08
CA TRP A 543 6.51 5.34 46.21
C TRP A 543 5.12 5.01 45.69
N LYS A 544 4.09 5.21 46.50
CA LYS A 544 2.69 5.08 46.11
C LYS A 544 2.01 6.43 46.01
N TRP A 545 1.13 6.57 45.02
CA TRP A 545 0.28 7.76 44.89
C TRP A 545 -0.92 7.68 45.83
N ILE A 546 -1.07 8.71 46.65
CA ILE A 546 -2.14 8.85 47.62
C ILE A 546 -2.91 10.13 47.32
N ALA A 547 -4.24 10.01 47.25
CA ALA A 547 -5.13 11.18 47.25
C ALA A 547 -5.41 11.57 48.71
N ASP A 548 -5.10 12.82 49.07
CA ASP A 548 -5.42 13.39 50.37
C ASP A 548 -6.60 14.35 50.24
N TYR A 549 -7.54 14.26 51.17
CA TYR A 549 -8.59 15.25 51.35
C TYR A 549 -8.76 15.56 52.83
N GLY A 550 -8.69 16.83 53.19
CA GLY A 550 -8.75 17.26 54.58
C GLY A 550 -9.58 18.52 54.77
N LYS A 551 -10.03 18.74 56.01
CA LYS A 551 -10.70 19.96 56.41
C LYS A 551 -10.45 20.26 57.88
N VAL A 552 -10.29 21.54 58.21
CA VAL A 552 -10.33 22.02 59.60
C VAL A 552 -11.76 21.85 60.15
N VAL A 553 -11.88 21.24 61.33
CA VAL A 553 -13.16 20.90 61.98
C VAL A 553 -13.38 21.61 63.31
N ALA A 554 -12.34 22.22 63.88
CA ALA A 554 -12.47 23.03 65.10
C ALA A 554 -11.54 24.26 65.04
N TRP A 555 -11.99 25.37 65.64
CA TRP A 555 -11.29 26.65 65.72
C TRP A 555 -11.36 27.19 67.16
N ASP A 556 -10.40 28.04 67.53
CA ASP A 556 -10.43 28.77 68.79
C ASP A 556 -11.25 30.07 68.68
N GLU A 557 -11.46 30.73 69.82
CA GLU A 557 -12.24 31.97 69.92
C GLU A 557 -11.61 33.16 69.16
N ASN A 558 -10.34 33.05 68.74
CA ASN A 558 -9.61 34.05 67.97
C ASN A 558 -9.52 33.70 66.47
N GLY A 559 -10.20 32.64 66.03
CA GLY A 559 -10.22 32.19 64.63
C GLY A 559 -9.02 31.32 64.20
N LYS A 560 -8.18 30.85 65.12
CA LYS A 560 -7.06 29.94 64.83
C LYS A 560 -7.55 28.49 64.76
N PRO A 561 -7.10 27.67 63.79
CA PRO A 561 -7.53 26.29 63.67
C PRO A 561 -6.96 25.41 64.80
N LEU A 562 -7.81 24.57 65.40
CA LEU A 562 -7.49 23.69 66.54
C LEU A 562 -7.40 22.21 66.14
N ARG A 563 -8.20 21.77 65.17
CA ARG A 563 -8.25 20.36 64.72
C ARG A 563 -8.55 20.26 63.24
N MET A 564 -7.86 19.36 62.55
CA MET A 564 -8.04 19.06 61.14
C MET A 564 -8.13 17.55 60.93
N THR A 565 -9.07 17.07 60.14
CA THR A 565 -9.21 15.64 59.83
C THR A 565 -9.35 15.44 58.34
N GLY A 566 -8.97 14.27 57.86
CA GLY A 566 -9.03 13.93 56.44
C GLY A 566 -8.81 12.45 56.17
N THR A 567 -8.84 12.11 54.88
CA THR A 567 -8.71 10.74 54.40
C THR A 567 -7.64 10.61 53.34
N HIS A 568 -6.95 9.47 53.36
CA HIS A 568 -6.00 9.02 52.36
C HIS A 568 -6.59 7.86 51.58
N ARG A 569 -6.45 7.90 50.25
CA ARG A 569 -6.84 6.81 49.37
C ARG A 569 -5.67 6.41 48.48
N ASP A 570 -5.39 5.12 48.41
CA ASP A 570 -4.46 4.56 47.42
C ASP A 570 -5.06 4.72 46.02
N ILE A 571 -4.38 5.49 45.16
CA ILE A 571 -4.76 5.75 43.77
C ILE A 571 -3.70 5.24 42.78
N ASN A 572 -2.83 4.34 43.22
CA ASN A 572 -1.71 3.85 42.41
C ASN A 572 -2.20 3.12 41.14
N ASP A 573 -3.23 2.29 41.24
CA ASP A 573 -3.84 1.61 40.09
C ASP A 573 -4.41 2.60 39.06
N ARG A 574 -5.03 3.68 39.53
CA ARG A 574 -5.55 4.75 38.67
C ARG A 574 -4.41 5.45 37.94
N LYS A 575 -3.33 5.79 38.65
CA LYS A 575 -2.15 6.45 38.07
C LYS A 575 -1.39 5.54 37.11
N GLN A 576 -1.30 4.25 37.40
CA GLN A 576 -0.70 3.25 36.52
C GLN A 576 -1.50 3.11 35.22
N THR A 577 -2.84 3.05 35.30
CA THR A 577 -3.72 3.03 34.12
C THR A 577 -3.59 4.31 33.29
N GLU A 578 -3.45 5.47 33.93
CA GLU A 578 -3.23 6.76 33.24
C GLU A 578 -1.89 6.76 32.48
N VAL A 579 -0.82 6.23 33.08
CA VAL A 579 0.49 6.07 32.43
C VAL A 579 0.44 5.05 31.30
N GLU A 580 -0.21 3.90 31.49
CA GLU A 580 -0.38 2.87 30.45
C GLU A 580 -1.19 3.41 29.26
N LEU A 581 -2.26 4.17 29.53
CA LEU A 581 -3.05 4.83 28.50
C LEU A 581 -2.22 5.87 27.75
N GLN A 582 -1.41 6.66 28.46
CA GLN A 582 -0.52 7.64 27.85
C GLN A 582 0.56 6.97 26.99
N GLN A 583 1.16 5.88 27.46
CA GLN A 583 2.12 5.08 26.70
C GLN A 583 1.48 4.42 25.47
N ALA A 584 0.27 3.90 25.60
CA ALA A 584 -0.49 3.34 24.49
C ALA A 584 -0.83 4.42 23.44
N LYS A 585 -1.21 5.63 23.88
CA LYS A 585 -1.45 6.78 23.01
C LYS A 585 -0.18 7.19 22.26
N GLU A 586 0.94 7.34 22.96
CA GLU A 586 2.24 7.66 22.35
C GLU A 586 2.69 6.59 21.37
N ALA A 587 2.54 5.30 21.70
CA ALA A 587 2.83 4.20 20.80
C ALA A 587 1.94 4.23 19.55
N ALA A 588 0.65 4.55 19.70
CA ALA A 588 -0.28 4.71 18.56
C ALA A 588 0.11 5.89 17.67
N GLU A 589 0.49 7.04 18.25
CA GLU A 589 0.95 8.22 17.52
C GLU A 589 2.26 7.96 16.76
N VAL A 590 3.21 7.25 17.39
CA VAL A 590 4.47 6.82 16.74
C VAL A 590 4.17 5.86 15.59
N ALA A 591 3.30 4.88 15.79
CA ALA A 591 2.90 3.93 14.75
C ALA A 591 2.19 4.64 13.59
N ASN A 592 1.31 5.60 13.87
CA ASN A 592 0.59 6.35 12.84
C ASN A 592 1.54 7.26 12.04
N LYS A 593 2.49 7.92 12.73
CA LYS A 593 3.55 8.71 12.09
C LYS A 593 4.45 7.83 11.22
N ALA A 594 4.83 6.64 11.68
CA ALA A 594 5.60 5.68 10.90
C ALA A 594 4.82 5.19 9.66
N LYS A 595 3.53 4.89 9.80
CA LYS A 595 2.62 4.55 8.69
C LYS A 595 2.59 5.65 7.64
N SER A 596 2.43 6.92 8.05
CA SER A 596 2.40 8.06 7.14
C SER A 596 3.74 8.29 6.42
N ILE A 597 4.87 8.16 7.14
CA ILE A 597 6.21 8.28 6.54
C ILE A 597 6.44 7.16 5.53
N PHE A 598 6.07 5.92 5.88
CA PHE A 598 6.18 4.78 4.98
C PHE A 598 5.36 4.99 3.69
N LEU A 599 4.10 5.41 3.80
CA LEU A 599 3.25 5.67 2.64
C LEU A 599 3.77 6.83 1.77
N ALA A 600 4.27 7.90 2.40
CA ALA A 600 4.89 9.01 1.68
C ALA A 600 6.14 8.57 0.90
N ASN A 601 7.01 7.77 1.51
CA ASN A 601 8.20 7.24 0.86
C ASN A 601 7.84 6.26 -0.27
N MET A 602 6.92 5.31 -0.02
CA MET A 602 6.47 4.37 -1.05
C MET A 602 5.82 5.06 -2.23
N SER A 603 5.03 6.11 -2.01
CA SER A 603 4.48 6.89 -3.13
C SER A 603 5.58 7.55 -3.96
N HIS A 604 6.62 8.08 -3.32
CA HIS A 604 7.77 8.65 -4.01
C HIS A 604 8.48 7.59 -4.87
N GLU A 605 8.81 6.44 -4.27
CA GLU A 605 9.48 5.32 -4.96
C GLU A 605 8.65 4.74 -6.12
N LEU A 606 7.32 4.83 -6.06
CA LEU A 606 6.45 4.40 -7.16
C LEU A 606 6.27 5.49 -8.23
N ARG A 607 6.28 6.76 -7.84
CA ARG A 607 6.04 7.89 -8.76
C ARG A 607 7.23 8.15 -9.69
N THR A 608 8.46 8.04 -9.18
CA THR A 608 9.67 8.25 -9.98
C THR A 608 9.72 7.38 -11.24
N PRO A 609 9.65 6.03 -11.17
CA PRO A 609 9.66 5.20 -12.37
C PRO A 609 8.42 5.42 -13.25
N LEU A 610 7.28 5.79 -12.66
CA LEU A 610 6.04 6.01 -13.39
C LEU A 610 6.07 7.31 -14.22
N ASN A 611 6.67 8.37 -13.69
CA ASN A 611 6.89 9.63 -14.39
C ASN A 611 7.77 9.43 -15.63
N VAL A 612 8.81 8.61 -15.51
CA VAL A 612 9.69 8.24 -16.61
C VAL A 612 8.90 7.51 -17.70
N ILE A 613 8.12 6.48 -17.31
CA ILE A 613 7.32 5.69 -18.25
C ILE A 613 6.30 6.57 -18.98
N LEU A 614 5.57 7.43 -18.25
CA LEU A 614 4.57 8.32 -18.82
C LEU A 614 5.20 9.40 -19.70
N GLY A 615 6.30 10.01 -19.24
CA GLY A 615 7.04 11.00 -20.00
C GLY A 615 7.58 10.45 -21.31
N PHE A 616 8.18 9.25 -21.31
CA PHE A 616 8.62 8.61 -22.56
C PHE A 616 7.46 8.17 -23.44
N ALA A 617 6.37 7.66 -22.87
CA ALA A 617 5.17 7.34 -23.64
C ALA A 617 4.61 8.59 -24.33
N GLN A 618 4.61 9.74 -23.66
CA GLN A 618 4.20 11.02 -24.22
C GLN A 618 5.16 11.49 -25.31
N VAL A 619 6.49 11.49 -25.08
CA VAL A 619 7.49 11.84 -26.10
C VAL A 619 7.34 10.95 -27.34
N MET A 620 7.18 9.64 -27.16
CA MET A 620 7.00 8.70 -28.26
C MET A 620 5.68 8.92 -28.99
N SER A 621 4.60 9.24 -28.29
CA SER A 621 3.28 9.49 -28.91
C SER A 621 3.27 10.63 -29.94
N HIS A 622 4.28 11.49 -29.90
CA HIS A 622 4.46 12.61 -30.82
C HIS A 622 5.28 12.27 -32.08
N ASP A 623 5.84 11.07 -32.18
CA ASP A 623 6.57 10.62 -33.35
C ASP A 623 5.59 10.26 -34.48
N SER A 624 5.62 11.05 -35.54
CA SER A 624 4.74 10.90 -36.72
C SER A 624 5.08 9.67 -37.58
N SER A 625 6.16 8.96 -37.29
CA SER A 625 6.53 7.70 -37.96
C SER A 625 5.86 6.46 -37.36
N LEU A 626 5.15 6.60 -36.23
CA LEU A 626 4.48 5.49 -35.55
C LEU A 626 3.27 4.98 -36.32
N THR A 627 3.08 3.67 -36.26
CA THR A 627 1.86 3.03 -36.79
C THR A 627 0.66 3.28 -35.86
N PRO A 628 -0.58 3.22 -36.37
CA PRO A 628 -1.78 3.38 -35.55
C PRO A 628 -1.86 2.41 -34.36
N GLU A 629 -1.39 1.17 -34.53
CA GLU A 629 -1.34 0.17 -33.46
C GLU A 629 -0.30 0.52 -32.37
N GLN A 630 0.86 1.06 -32.76
CA GLN A 630 1.86 1.55 -31.80
C GLN A 630 1.35 2.78 -31.05
N GLN A 631 0.63 3.67 -31.72
CA GLN A 631 0.00 4.83 -31.11
C GLN A 631 -1.08 4.41 -30.11
N GLU A 632 -1.91 3.42 -30.45
CA GLU A 632 -2.90 2.83 -29.54
C GLU A 632 -2.23 2.18 -28.32
N ASN A 633 -1.16 1.40 -28.51
CA ASN A 633 -0.40 0.79 -27.42
C ASN A 633 0.23 1.85 -26.50
N LEU A 634 0.78 2.93 -27.05
CA LEU A 634 1.30 4.06 -26.27
C LEU A 634 0.20 4.76 -25.47
N GLN A 635 -0.98 4.95 -26.07
CA GLN A 635 -2.15 5.50 -25.37
C GLN A 635 -2.66 4.55 -24.28
N ILE A 636 -2.58 3.23 -24.45
CA ILE A 636 -2.93 2.24 -23.41
C ILE A 636 -1.91 2.32 -22.25
N MET A 637 -0.62 2.37 -22.55
CA MET A 637 0.44 2.53 -21.53
C MET A 637 0.27 3.83 -20.75
N HIS A 638 0.00 4.94 -21.46
CA HIS A 638 -0.26 6.24 -20.85
C HIS A 638 -1.49 6.19 -19.93
N ARG A 639 -2.64 5.68 -20.42
CA ARG A 639 -3.87 5.55 -19.62
C ARG A 639 -3.67 4.64 -18.40
N SER A 640 -2.92 3.57 -18.53
CA SER A 640 -2.66 2.63 -17.43
C SER A 640 -1.73 3.24 -16.37
N GLY A 641 -0.72 4.00 -16.79
CA GLY A 641 0.18 4.67 -15.86
C GLY A 641 -0.51 5.83 -15.11
N GLU A 642 -1.31 6.63 -15.81
CA GLU A 642 -2.17 7.66 -15.20
C GLU A 642 -3.16 7.06 -14.18
N HIS A 643 -3.75 5.90 -14.50
CA HIS A 643 -4.61 5.20 -13.56
C HIS A 643 -3.85 4.76 -12.30
N LEU A 644 -2.64 4.21 -12.44
CA LEU A 644 -1.82 3.81 -11.30
C LEU A 644 -1.40 5.01 -10.44
N LEU A 645 -1.06 6.15 -11.07
CA LEU A 645 -0.80 7.40 -10.36
C LEU A 645 -2.01 7.84 -9.54
N SER A 646 -3.21 7.80 -10.13
CA SER A 646 -4.45 8.14 -9.43
C SER A 646 -4.65 7.28 -8.19
N ILE A 647 -4.41 5.97 -8.28
CA ILE A 647 -4.53 5.05 -7.14
C ILE A 647 -3.54 5.39 -6.03
N ILE A 648 -2.29 5.67 -6.40
CA ILE A 648 -1.25 6.03 -5.44
C ILE A 648 -1.59 7.36 -4.75
N ASN A 649 -2.07 8.34 -5.52
CA ASN A 649 -2.51 9.63 -5.00
C ASN A 649 -3.71 9.48 -4.06
N ASP A 650 -4.70 8.65 -4.40
CA ASP A 650 -5.85 8.37 -3.54
C ASP A 650 -5.43 7.77 -2.19
N ILE A 651 -4.47 6.84 -2.18
CA ILE A 651 -3.93 6.24 -0.94
C ILE A 651 -3.20 7.29 -0.11
N LEU A 652 -2.40 8.15 -0.75
CA LEU A 652 -1.71 9.24 -0.06
C LEU A 652 -2.69 10.25 0.53
N ASP A 653 -3.70 10.64 -0.23
CA ASP A 653 -4.70 11.61 0.20
C ASP A 653 -5.45 11.06 1.43
N LEU A 654 -5.87 9.80 1.39
CA LEU A 654 -6.46 9.14 2.57
C LEU A 654 -5.52 9.18 3.78
N SER A 655 -4.23 8.84 3.59
CA SER A 655 -3.24 8.86 4.67
C SER A 655 -3.01 10.27 5.24
N LYS A 656 -3.06 11.33 4.41
CA LYS A 656 -2.91 12.71 4.86
C LYS A 656 -4.14 13.18 5.64
N ILE A 657 -5.33 12.75 5.20
CA ILE A 657 -6.59 13.02 5.89
C ILE A 657 -6.62 12.34 7.26
N GLU A 658 -6.23 11.06 7.34
CA GLU A 658 -6.13 10.31 8.61
C GLU A 658 -5.13 10.94 9.60
N ALA A 659 -4.11 11.64 9.09
CA ALA A 659 -3.11 12.32 9.89
C ALA A 659 -3.45 13.79 10.22
N GLU A 660 -4.64 14.28 9.84
CA GLU A 660 -5.08 15.69 10.00
C GLU A 660 -4.15 16.72 9.33
N ARG A 661 -3.43 16.33 8.27
CA ARG A 661 -2.43 17.17 7.59
C ARG A 661 -2.91 17.80 6.27
N VAL A 662 -4.20 17.74 5.96
CA VAL A 662 -4.72 18.32 4.71
C VAL A 662 -5.04 19.80 4.91
N THR A 663 -4.37 20.65 4.14
CA THR A 663 -4.69 22.08 4.01
C THR A 663 -5.63 22.31 2.84
N LEU A 664 -6.52 23.31 2.96
CA LEU A 664 -7.34 23.81 1.85
C LEU A 664 -6.52 24.78 1.01
N ASP A 665 -6.57 24.63 -0.32
CA ASP A 665 -5.98 25.57 -1.26
C ASP A 665 -7.09 26.40 -1.91
N GLU A 666 -7.53 27.46 -1.21
CA GLU A 666 -8.66 28.27 -1.64
C GLU A 666 -8.26 29.22 -2.79
N SER A 667 -8.99 29.16 -3.89
CA SER A 667 -8.80 30.03 -5.05
C SER A 667 -10.13 30.50 -5.63
N SER A 668 -10.15 31.67 -6.24
CA SER A 668 -11.34 32.20 -6.93
C SER A 668 -11.39 31.69 -8.37
N PHE A 669 -12.50 31.05 -8.76
CA PHE A 669 -12.66 30.48 -10.10
C PHE A 669 -14.11 30.56 -10.62
N ASP A 670 -14.28 30.32 -11.92
CA ASP A 670 -15.59 30.21 -12.58
C ASP A 670 -16.18 28.79 -12.38
N LEU A 671 -17.21 28.69 -11.56
CA LEU A 671 -17.94 27.45 -11.26
C LEU A 671 -18.65 26.90 -12.51
N TYR A 672 -19.16 27.76 -13.38
CA TYR A 672 -19.87 27.32 -14.57
C TYR A 672 -18.87 26.69 -15.54
N ALA A 673 -17.71 27.30 -15.73
CA ALA A 673 -16.63 26.74 -16.53
C ALA A 673 -16.17 25.37 -15.99
N LEU A 674 -16.07 25.22 -14.65
CA LEU A 674 -15.79 23.92 -14.02
C LEU A 674 -16.86 22.88 -14.39
N LEU A 675 -18.14 23.19 -14.21
CA LEU A 675 -19.24 22.25 -14.44
C LEU A 675 -19.39 21.87 -15.92
N TYR A 676 -19.27 22.83 -16.85
CA TYR A 676 -19.25 22.55 -18.28
C TYR A 676 -18.03 21.72 -18.69
N SER A 677 -16.86 21.97 -18.10
CA SER A 677 -15.67 21.16 -18.38
C SER A 677 -15.85 19.69 -17.96
N LEU A 678 -16.54 19.46 -16.82
CA LEU A 678 -16.87 18.11 -16.37
C LEU A 678 -17.89 17.44 -17.29
N GLN A 679 -18.93 18.17 -17.72
CA GLN A 679 -19.89 17.64 -18.68
C GLN A 679 -19.21 17.22 -20.00
N ALA A 680 -18.35 18.09 -20.55
CA ALA A 680 -17.61 17.80 -21.77
C ALA A 680 -16.69 16.59 -21.62
N MET A 681 -15.95 16.50 -20.51
CA MET A 681 -15.05 15.38 -20.20
C MET A 681 -15.77 14.03 -20.16
N PHE A 682 -16.97 13.99 -19.60
CA PHE A 682 -17.71 12.74 -19.42
C PHE A 682 -18.66 12.41 -20.59
N ARG A 683 -18.97 13.37 -21.46
CA ARG A 683 -19.86 13.21 -22.62
C ARG A 683 -19.41 12.09 -23.54
N GLN A 684 -18.14 12.06 -23.94
CA GLN A 684 -17.60 11.02 -24.83
C GLN A 684 -17.72 9.62 -24.20
N ARG A 685 -17.52 9.50 -22.88
CA ARG A 685 -17.63 8.22 -22.15
C ARG A 685 -19.08 7.76 -22.02
N SER A 686 -20.01 8.68 -21.78
CA SER A 686 -21.44 8.37 -21.74
C SER A 686 -21.97 7.98 -23.12
N GLU A 687 -21.58 8.69 -24.18
CA GLU A 687 -21.99 8.41 -25.57
C GLU A 687 -21.47 7.05 -26.05
N ALA A 688 -20.22 6.72 -25.75
CA ALA A 688 -19.66 5.39 -26.06
C ALA A 688 -20.43 4.23 -25.38
N LYS A 689 -21.12 4.50 -24.25
CA LYS A 689 -22.01 3.55 -23.57
C LYS A 689 -23.49 3.70 -23.97
N GLY A 690 -23.85 4.67 -24.81
CA GLY A 690 -25.23 4.98 -25.16
C GLY A 690 -26.05 5.58 -24.00
N LEU A 691 -25.41 6.30 -23.08
CA LEU A 691 -26.04 6.98 -21.95
C LEU A 691 -26.24 8.47 -22.24
N GLN A 692 -27.29 9.07 -21.68
CA GLN A 692 -27.50 10.52 -21.73
C GLN A 692 -26.94 11.19 -20.48
N LEU A 693 -26.14 12.26 -20.65
CA LEU A 693 -25.58 13.05 -19.55
C LEU A 693 -26.18 14.47 -19.56
N PHE A 694 -26.94 14.81 -18.52
CA PHE A 694 -27.58 16.12 -18.37
C PHE A 694 -26.90 16.96 -17.28
N LEU A 695 -26.75 18.26 -17.54
CA LEU A 695 -26.28 19.25 -16.57
C LEU A 695 -27.40 20.28 -16.34
N HIS A 696 -27.90 20.38 -15.11
CA HIS A 696 -28.94 21.32 -14.71
C HIS A 696 -28.38 22.32 -13.70
N LEU A 697 -28.30 23.59 -14.09
CA LEU A 697 -27.87 24.69 -13.22
C LEU A 697 -29.10 25.50 -12.79
N ALA A 698 -29.29 25.68 -11.49
CA ALA A 698 -30.35 26.56 -10.99
C ALA A 698 -30.01 28.03 -11.27
N SER A 699 -31.03 28.86 -11.45
CA SER A 699 -30.87 30.29 -11.77
C SER A 699 -30.26 31.12 -10.64
N ASP A 700 -30.25 30.58 -9.42
CA ASP A 700 -29.69 31.21 -8.21
C ASP A 700 -28.27 30.74 -7.87
N LEU A 701 -27.64 29.95 -8.74
CA LEU A 701 -26.27 29.46 -8.57
C LEU A 701 -25.25 30.58 -8.86
N PRO A 702 -24.29 30.88 -7.95
CA PRO A 702 -23.25 31.86 -8.22
C PRO A 702 -22.25 31.36 -9.27
N GLN A 703 -21.88 32.21 -10.21
CA GLN A 703 -20.90 31.86 -11.26
C GLN A 703 -19.45 31.87 -10.72
N PHE A 704 -19.10 32.83 -9.87
CA PHE A 704 -17.73 32.99 -9.37
C PHE A 704 -17.70 32.74 -7.86
N ILE A 705 -16.86 31.78 -7.46
CA ILE A 705 -16.75 31.34 -6.06
C ILE A 705 -15.29 31.22 -5.65
N THR A 706 -15.03 31.32 -4.35
CA THR A 706 -13.75 31.03 -3.71
C THR A 706 -13.90 29.79 -2.83
N THR A 707 -13.16 28.74 -3.17
CA THR A 707 -13.05 27.47 -2.44
C THR A 707 -11.88 26.68 -3.02
N ASP A 708 -11.61 25.46 -2.53
CA ASP A 708 -10.65 24.56 -3.18
C ASP A 708 -11.29 23.89 -4.40
N GLY A 709 -11.08 24.51 -5.57
CA GLY A 709 -11.64 24.05 -6.84
C GLY A 709 -11.14 22.67 -7.27
N ASN A 710 -9.93 22.27 -6.85
CA ASN A 710 -9.36 20.96 -7.18
C ASN A 710 -10.07 19.85 -6.39
N LYS A 711 -10.28 20.05 -5.08
CA LYS A 711 -11.04 19.11 -4.25
C LYS A 711 -12.50 19.01 -4.70
N LEU A 712 -13.14 20.14 -5.03
CA LEU A 712 -14.50 20.15 -5.56
C LEU A 712 -14.59 19.38 -6.89
N ARG A 713 -13.66 19.63 -7.82
CA ARG A 713 -13.57 18.90 -9.09
C ARG A 713 -13.40 17.40 -8.85
N GLN A 714 -12.57 16.99 -7.90
CA GLN A 714 -12.32 15.59 -7.58
C GLN A 714 -13.56 14.90 -7.01
N ILE A 715 -14.29 15.54 -6.10
CA ILE A 715 -15.57 15.03 -5.58
C ILE A 715 -16.53 14.76 -6.74
N LEU A 716 -16.76 15.76 -7.60
CA LEU A 716 -17.70 15.65 -8.71
C LEU A 716 -17.27 14.63 -9.77
N THR A 717 -15.96 14.55 -10.07
CA THR A 717 -15.39 13.58 -11.01
C THR A 717 -15.60 12.15 -10.50
N ASN A 718 -15.37 11.89 -9.21
CA ASN A 718 -15.58 10.58 -8.60
C ASN A 718 -17.05 10.14 -8.67
N LEU A 719 -17.98 11.05 -8.35
CA LEU A 719 -19.41 10.75 -8.37
C LEU A 719 -19.93 10.53 -9.80
N LEU A 720 -19.55 11.38 -10.75
CA LEU A 720 -19.93 11.23 -12.17
C LEU A 720 -19.36 9.97 -12.79
N SER A 721 -18.10 9.65 -12.51
CA SER A 721 -17.46 8.43 -12.99
C SER A 721 -18.17 7.19 -12.45
N ASN A 722 -18.55 7.18 -11.16
CA ASN A 722 -19.32 6.09 -10.57
C ASN A 722 -20.71 5.96 -11.21
N ALA A 723 -21.43 7.07 -11.40
CA ALA A 723 -22.74 7.09 -12.05
C ALA A 723 -22.69 6.49 -13.47
N ILE A 724 -21.72 6.89 -14.30
CA ILE A 724 -21.53 6.35 -15.66
C ILE A 724 -21.03 4.90 -15.64
N LYS A 725 -20.24 4.53 -14.64
CA LYS A 725 -19.74 3.16 -14.49
C LYS A 725 -20.88 2.18 -14.23
N PHE A 726 -21.73 2.49 -13.26
CA PHE A 726 -22.80 1.60 -12.76
C PHE A 726 -24.14 1.72 -13.51
N THR A 727 -24.22 2.64 -14.48
CA THR A 727 -25.36 2.74 -15.40
C THR A 727 -25.02 2.05 -16.71
N THR A 728 -25.82 1.06 -17.11
CA THR A 728 -25.67 0.35 -18.39
C THR A 728 -26.55 0.93 -19.49
N LYS A 729 -27.73 1.45 -19.13
CA LYS A 729 -28.69 2.12 -20.02
C LYS A 729 -29.44 3.18 -19.22
N GLY A 730 -29.79 4.29 -19.86
CA GLY A 730 -30.54 5.39 -19.24
C GLY A 730 -29.72 6.67 -19.18
N SER A 731 -29.80 7.39 -18.06
CA SER A 731 -29.22 8.73 -17.93
C SER A 731 -28.49 8.97 -16.62
N VAL A 732 -27.58 9.94 -16.66
CA VAL A 732 -26.89 10.52 -15.52
C VAL A 732 -27.20 12.02 -15.52
N ILE A 733 -27.57 12.57 -14.37
CA ILE A 733 -27.97 13.97 -14.22
C ILE A 733 -27.11 14.60 -13.12
N LEU A 734 -26.38 15.65 -13.46
CA LEU A 734 -25.72 16.53 -12.50
C LEU A 734 -26.56 17.79 -12.32
N THR A 735 -27.03 18.04 -11.10
CA THR A 735 -27.75 19.26 -10.73
C THR A 735 -26.88 20.09 -9.77
N ALA A 736 -26.77 21.39 -10.01
CA ALA A 736 -26.11 22.32 -9.10
C ALA A 736 -27.08 23.45 -8.72
N LYS A 737 -27.26 23.67 -7.42
CA LYS A 737 -28.15 24.72 -6.88
C LYS A 737 -27.63 25.31 -5.58
N ARG A 738 -28.19 26.43 -5.18
CA ARG A 738 -27.92 27.00 -3.85
C ARG A 738 -28.56 26.15 -2.76
N GLY A 739 -27.84 25.93 -1.66
CA GLY A 739 -28.31 25.19 -0.48
C GLY A 739 -29.24 26.03 0.40
N ALA A 740 -30.11 25.38 1.17
CA ALA A 740 -30.97 26.06 2.13
C ALA A 740 -30.12 26.73 3.22
N LYS A 741 -30.40 28.00 3.55
CA LYS A 741 -29.79 28.67 4.71
C LYS A 741 -30.15 27.88 5.97
N GLN A 742 -29.16 27.28 6.64
CA GLN A 742 -29.37 26.77 7.99
C GLN A 742 -29.80 27.95 8.87
N GLY A 743 -30.93 27.78 9.58
CA GLY A 743 -31.57 28.83 10.35
C GLY A 743 -30.62 29.44 11.37
N GLN A 744 -30.14 30.65 11.08
CA GLN A 744 -29.70 31.55 12.15
C GLN A 744 -30.95 31.87 12.98
N ASN A 745 -30.98 31.37 14.21
CA ASN A 745 -31.78 31.99 15.25
C ASN A 745 -31.49 33.49 15.23
N GLN A 746 -32.55 34.27 15.06
CA GLN A 746 -32.52 35.73 15.03
C GLN A 746 -32.19 36.29 16.42
N THR A 747 -30.96 36.14 16.87
CA THR A 747 -30.39 36.90 17.99
C THR A 747 -28.88 36.85 17.82
N ASP A 748 -28.37 37.74 16.98
CA ASP A 748 -27.21 38.59 17.28
C ASP A 748 -26.79 39.30 15.98
N LYS A 749 -27.37 40.49 15.82
CA LYS A 749 -26.80 41.52 14.95
C LYS A 749 -25.55 42.03 15.65
N GLU A 750 -24.38 41.51 15.35
CA GLU A 750 -23.15 42.28 15.47
C GLU A 750 -21.99 41.69 14.67
N ILE A 751 -21.23 42.60 14.05
CA ILE A 751 -19.99 42.43 13.29
C ILE A 751 -20.14 41.97 11.83
N ALA A 752 -20.56 42.92 11.00
CA ALA A 752 -20.34 42.92 9.55
C ALA A 752 -18.84 43.13 9.23
N THR A 753 -18.08 42.05 9.14
CA THR A 753 -16.78 41.97 8.41
C THR A 753 -16.39 40.51 8.09
N SER A 754 -17.35 39.57 8.08
CA SER A 754 -17.08 38.20 7.63
C SER A 754 -17.48 38.02 6.16
N PRO A 755 -16.68 37.32 5.32
CA PRO A 755 -17.05 37.03 3.94
C PRO A 755 -18.40 36.27 3.92
N LEU A 756 -19.26 36.58 2.93
CA LEU A 756 -20.54 35.90 2.73
C LEU A 756 -20.28 34.43 2.36
N ILE A 757 -20.34 33.56 3.36
CA ILE A 757 -20.26 32.11 3.17
C ILE A 757 -21.64 31.61 2.74
N GLU A 758 -21.70 30.94 1.60
CA GLU A 758 -22.91 30.33 1.05
C GLU A 758 -22.75 28.81 0.97
N THR A 759 -23.84 28.07 1.18
CA THR A 759 -23.87 26.63 0.95
C THR A 759 -24.33 26.35 -0.48
N LEU A 760 -23.58 25.52 -1.21
CA LEU A 760 -23.98 24.96 -2.49
C LEU A 760 -24.35 23.48 -2.35
N LEU A 761 -25.32 23.03 -3.15
CA LEU A 761 -25.77 21.65 -3.21
C LEU A 761 -25.62 21.12 -4.63
N PHE A 762 -24.79 20.10 -4.78
CA PHE A 762 -24.61 19.33 -6.00
C PHE A 762 -25.29 17.98 -5.86
N THR A 763 -26.01 17.53 -6.88
CA THR A 763 -26.67 16.22 -6.89
C THR A 763 -26.29 15.48 -8.15
N VAL A 764 -25.71 14.29 -8.01
CA VAL A 764 -25.42 13.35 -9.11
C VAL A 764 -26.41 12.20 -9.00
N GLN A 765 -27.31 12.11 -9.97
CA GLN A 765 -28.33 11.07 -10.05
C GLN A 765 -28.05 10.16 -11.24
N ASP A 766 -28.17 8.86 -11.04
CA ASP A 766 -28.04 7.85 -12.09
C ASP A 766 -29.27 6.92 -12.10
N THR A 767 -29.55 6.35 -13.27
CA THR A 767 -30.62 5.34 -13.45
C THR A 767 -30.05 3.91 -13.51
N GLY A 768 -28.93 3.68 -12.82
CA GLY A 768 -28.21 2.43 -12.86
C GLY A 768 -28.81 1.35 -11.96
N ILE A 769 -27.98 0.39 -11.58
CA ILE A 769 -28.37 -0.77 -10.75
C ILE A 769 -28.72 -0.42 -9.30
N GLY A 770 -28.44 0.80 -8.83
CA GLY A 770 -28.60 1.19 -7.44
C GLY A 770 -27.71 0.41 -6.45
N ILE A 771 -27.89 0.70 -5.17
CA ILE A 771 -27.14 0.12 -4.03
C ILE A 771 -28.14 -0.59 -3.11
N ALA A 772 -27.77 -1.77 -2.60
CA ALA A 772 -28.61 -2.50 -1.66
C ALA A 772 -28.61 -1.82 -0.28
N SER A 773 -29.75 -1.86 0.44
CA SER A 773 -29.91 -1.13 1.70
C SER A 773 -28.89 -1.50 2.78
N HIS A 774 -28.40 -2.74 2.81
CA HIS A 774 -27.39 -3.21 3.76
C HIS A 774 -25.96 -2.76 3.41
N GLU A 775 -25.73 -2.27 2.18
CA GLU A 775 -24.42 -1.76 1.75
C GLU A 775 -24.29 -0.25 1.98
N LEU A 776 -25.40 0.49 2.07
CA LEU A 776 -25.43 1.96 2.18
C LEU A 776 -24.59 2.52 3.33
N ASP A 777 -24.58 1.85 4.48
CA ASP A 777 -23.82 2.30 5.65
C ASP A 777 -22.30 2.10 5.48
N THR A 778 -21.88 1.25 4.55
CA THR A 778 -20.48 0.83 4.37
C THR A 778 -19.82 1.40 3.12
N ILE A 779 -20.56 2.05 2.21
CA ILE A 779 -20.02 2.53 0.92
C ILE A 779 -18.99 3.67 1.07
N PHE A 780 -18.97 4.33 2.22
CA PHE A 780 -18.01 5.38 2.55
C PHE A 780 -16.81 4.84 3.36
N ASP A 781 -16.82 3.57 3.75
CA ASP A 781 -15.68 2.94 4.44
C ASP A 781 -14.54 2.68 3.45
N ALA A 782 -13.31 2.91 3.91
CA ALA A 782 -12.12 2.73 3.09
C ALA A 782 -11.98 1.27 2.62
N PHE A 783 -11.67 1.09 1.33
CA PHE A 783 -11.49 -0.20 0.66
C PHE A 783 -12.76 -1.06 0.56
N THR A 784 -13.92 -0.52 0.91
CA THR A 784 -15.19 -1.23 0.76
C THR A 784 -15.69 -1.12 -0.68
N GLN A 785 -16.06 -2.27 -1.26
CA GLN A 785 -16.67 -2.36 -2.58
C GLN A 785 -17.97 -3.13 -2.48
N THR A 786 -19.02 -2.57 -3.08
CA THR A 786 -20.32 -3.24 -3.24
C THR A 786 -20.18 -4.50 -4.11
N HIS A 787 -21.15 -5.40 -4.01
CA HIS A 787 -21.20 -6.62 -4.84
C HIS A 787 -21.11 -6.32 -6.35
N SER A 788 -21.71 -5.21 -6.79
CA SER A 788 -21.63 -4.71 -8.16
C SER A 788 -20.25 -4.15 -8.53
N GLY A 789 -19.57 -3.48 -7.60
CA GLY A 789 -18.17 -3.05 -7.75
C GLY A 789 -17.24 -4.23 -7.99
N ARG A 790 -17.36 -5.30 -7.20
CA ARG A 790 -16.53 -6.52 -7.31
C ARG A 790 -16.72 -7.25 -8.64
N SER A 791 -17.93 -7.22 -9.20
CA SER A 791 -18.25 -7.85 -10.49
C SER A 791 -17.62 -7.12 -11.69
N SER A 792 -17.29 -5.84 -11.54
CA SER A 792 -16.65 -5.02 -12.57
C SER A 792 -15.11 -5.10 -12.58
N GLN A 793 -14.48 -5.70 -11.56
CA GLN A 793 -13.02 -5.77 -11.36
C GLN A 793 -12.25 -4.42 -11.44
N GLU A 794 -12.95 -3.29 -11.43
CA GLU A 794 -12.38 -1.95 -11.50
C GLU A 794 -12.63 -1.16 -10.21
N GLY A 795 -11.67 -0.37 -9.76
CA GLY A 795 -11.78 0.58 -8.64
C GLY A 795 -11.09 0.12 -7.35
N THR A 796 -10.68 1.09 -6.52
CA THR A 796 -9.91 0.88 -5.28
C THR A 796 -10.77 0.81 -4.02
N GLY A 797 -12.04 1.24 -4.10
CA GLY A 797 -12.89 1.43 -2.92
C GLY A 797 -12.53 2.67 -2.08
N LEU A 798 -11.71 3.59 -2.61
CA LEU A 798 -11.27 4.79 -1.89
C LEU A 798 -12.01 6.07 -2.31
N GLY A 799 -12.50 6.14 -3.55
CA GLY A 799 -13.03 7.38 -4.12
C GLY A 799 -14.19 8.00 -3.35
N LEU A 800 -15.13 7.21 -2.83
CA LEU A 800 -16.25 7.73 -2.03
C LEU A 800 -15.81 8.19 -0.64
N THR A 801 -14.91 7.45 0.01
CA THR A 801 -14.32 7.83 1.30
C THR A 801 -13.58 9.16 1.20
N ILE A 802 -12.75 9.34 0.17
CA ILE A 802 -12.02 10.59 -0.09
C ILE A 802 -13.00 11.72 -0.38
N SER A 803 -14.00 11.51 -1.23
CA SER A 803 -15.02 12.52 -1.53
C SER A 803 -15.75 12.99 -0.27
N LEU A 804 -16.13 12.06 0.64
CA LEU A 804 -16.79 12.41 1.89
C LEU A 804 -15.88 13.27 2.78
N LYS A 805 -14.61 12.91 2.90
CA LYS A 805 -13.63 13.66 3.70
C LYS A 805 -13.34 15.05 3.11
N TYR A 806 -13.27 15.17 1.78
CA TYR A 806 -13.15 16.48 1.13
C TYR A 806 -14.40 17.33 1.31
N ALA A 807 -15.60 16.75 1.24
CA ALA A 807 -16.82 17.50 1.54
C ALA A 807 -16.82 18.05 2.98
N TYR A 808 -16.36 17.26 3.97
CA TYR A 808 -16.18 17.74 5.34
C TYR A 808 -15.15 18.88 5.46
N LEU A 809 -14.01 18.77 4.76
CA LEU A 809 -13.01 19.84 4.73
C LEU A 809 -13.56 21.12 4.09
N LEU A 810 -14.42 21.00 3.07
CA LEU A 810 -15.12 22.13 2.44
C LEU A 810 -16.35 22.61 3.24
N GLY A 811 -16.46 22.24 4.52
CA GLY A 811 -17.52 22.70 5.43
C GLY A 811 -18.90 22.09 5.17
N GLY A 812 -18.99 20.97 4.46
CA GLY A 812 -20.25 20.30 4.15
C GLY A 812 -20.20 18.77 4.35
N THR A 813 -21.01 18.03 3.58
CA THR A 813 -21.14 16.57 3.72
C THR A 813 -21.65 15.93 2.43
N ILE A 814 -21.51 14.60 2.31
CA ILE A 814 -22.12 13.80 1.24
C ILE A 814 -23.20 12.92 1.84
N THR A 815 -24.37 12.87 1.19
CA THR A 815 -25.45 11.93 1.50
C THR A 815 -25.82 11.12 0.27
N VAL A 816 -26.37 9.93 0.49
CA VAL A 816 -26.79 9.01 -0.58
C VAL A 816 -28.23 8.58 -0.36
N SER A 817 -28.98 8.49 -1.45
CA SER A 817 -30.28 7.83 -1.51
C SER A 817 -30.27 6.88 -2.71
N SER A 818 -30.56 5.61 -2.51
CA SER A 818 -30.55 4.64 -3.59
C SER A 818 -31.54 3.52 -3.36
N THR A 819 -32.12 3.04 -4.46
CA THR A 819 -32.99 1.88 -4.49
C THR A 819 -32.40 0.86 -5.46
N PHE A 820 -32.17 -0.36 -4.98
CA PHE A 820 -31.63 -1.42 -5.82
C PHE A 820 -32.53 -1.68 -7.05
N GLY A 821 -31.92 -1.64 -8.23
CA GLY A 821 -32.56 -1.76 -9.55
C GLY A 821 -33.13 -0.46 -10.14
N GLN A 822 -33.12 0.66 -9.43
CA GLN A 822 -33.68 1.94 -9.91
C GLN A 822 -32.68 3.10 -9.96
N GLY A 823 -31.46 2.91 -9.44
CA GLY A 823 -30.37 3.89 -9.50
C GLY A 823 -30.00 4.49 -8.15
N SER A 824 -29.03 5.40 -8.18
CA SER A 824 -28.51 6.09 -6.99
C SER A 824 -28.50 7.61 -7.18
N THR A 825 -28.65 8.32 -6.06
CA THR A 825 -28.57 9.77 -5.99
C THR A 825 -27.59 10.14 -4.88
N PHE A 826 -26.47 10.74 -5.26
CA PHE A 826 -25.48 11.31 -4.34
C PHE A 826 -25.67 12.82 -4.25
N SER A 827 -25.75 13.35 -3.04
CA SER A 827 -25.92 14.77 -2.76
C SER A 827 -24.74 15.30 -1.97
N VAL A 828 -24.05 16.31 -2.50
CA VAL A 828 -22.86 16.92 -1.91
C VAL A 828 -23.18 18.35 -1.51
N GLN A 829 -22.95 18.66 -0.25
CA GLN A 829 -23.02 20.02 0.28
C GLN A 829 -21.59 20.54 0.48
N VAL A 830 -21.35 21.79 0.09
CA VAL A 830 -20.07 22.50 0.32
C VAL A 830 -20.33 23.95 0.69
N GLN A 831 -19.46 24.54 1.50
CA GLN A 831 -19.45 25.97 1.82
C GLN A 831 -18.45 26.70 0.92
N VAL A 832 -18.88 27.84 0.37
CA VAL A 832 -18.07 28.65 -0.55
C VAL A 832 -18.20 30.12 -0.20
N GLN A 833 -17.20 30.92 -0.55
CA GLN A 833 -17.32 32.38 -0.53
C GLN A 833 -17.64 32.88 -1.95
N LEU A 834 -18.36 33.99 -2.06
CA LEU A 834 -18.62 34.61 -3.37
C LEU A 834 -17.39 35.41 -3.85
N ALA A 835 -17.03 35.21 -5.12
CA ALA A 835 -15.96 35.95 -5.78
C ALA A 835 -16.52 36.90 -6.86
N LYS A 836 -15.71 37.88 -7.27
CA LYS A 836 -16.02 38.73 -8.44
C LYS A 836 -15.29 38.20 -9.68
N ALA A 837 -15.84 38.49 -10.86
CA ALA A 837 -15.20 38.14 -12.14
C ALA A 837 -13.76 38.67 -12.28
N SER A 838 -13.45 39.83 -11.67
CA SER A 838 -12.11 40.44 -11.67
C SER A 838 -11.08 39.72 -10.80
N GLU A 839 -11.53 38.84 -9.90
CA GLU A 839 -10.67 38.09 -8.97
C GLU A 839 -10.31 36.71 -9.54
N VAL A 840 -10.89 36.32 -10.67
CA VAL A 840 -10.64 35.05 -11.35
C VAL A 840 -9.47 35.19 -12.31
N PRO A 841 -8.40 34.37 -12.17
CA PRO A 841 -7.31 34.34 -13.14
C PRO A 841 -7.81 33.96 -14.54
N PRO A 842 -7.29 34.56 -15.62
CA PRO A 842 -7.64 34.16 -16.97
C PRO A 842 -7.29 32.68 -17.20
N ALA A 843 -8.21 31.92 -17.80
CA ALA A 843 -8.00 30.50 -18.05
C ALA A 843 -6.78 30.27 -18.95
N PRO A 844 -5.83 29.39 -18.57
CA PRO A 844 -4.68 29.08 -19.42
C PRO A 844 -5.15 28.37 -20.69
N ILE A 845 -4.90 28.97 -21.85
CA ILE A 845 -5.18 28.33 -23.13
C ILE A 845 -4.09 27.28 -23.36
N GLN A 846 -4.43 26.00 -23.18
CA GLN A 846 -3.49 24.91 -23.46
C GLN A 846 -3.23 24.81 -24.97
N ARG A 847 -2.16 25.47 -25.45
CA ARG A 847 -1.71 25.41 -26.83
C ARG A 847 -0.47 24.52 -26.92
N ARG A 848 -0.44 23.62 -27.90
CA ARG A 848 0.69 22.69 -28.08
C ARG A 848 1.89 23.41 -28.71
N VAL A 849 2.99 23.51 -27.97
CA VAL A 849 4.26 24.06 -28.45
C VAL A 849 4.93 23.08 -29.43
N ILE A 850 5.19 23.51 -30.67
CA ILE A 850 5.98 22.74 -31.64
C ILE A 850 7.46 23.04 -31.45
N ARG A 851 7.83 24.32 -31.42
CA ARG A 851 9.22 24.80 -31.31
C ARG A 851 9.27 26.26 -30.88
N LEU A 852 10.43 26.73 -30.45
CA LEU A 852 10.73 28.16 -30.31
C LEU A 852 10.54 28.89 -31.66
N ALA A 853 9.92 30.07 -31.59
CA ALA A 853 9.78 30.93 -32.75
C ALA A 853 11.13 31.47 -33.22
N ASP A 854 11.27 31.67 -34.53
CA ASP A 854 12.52 32.11 -35.17
C ASP A 854 12.91 33.54 -34.73
N GLY A 855 14.22 33.82 -34.63
CA GLY A 855 14.75 35.16 -34.32
C GLY A 855 14.89 35.48 -32.83
N GLN A 856 14.76 34.49 -31.95
CA GLN A 856 14.96 34.62 -30.50
C GLN A 856 16.39 34.26 -30.07
N PRO A 857 16.87 34.76 -28.91
CA PRO A 857 18.18 34.39 -28.39
C PRO A 857 18.26 32.90 -28.03
N ALA A 858 19.48 32.36 -27.98
CA ALA A 858 19.71 30.99 -27.54
C ALA A 858 19.51 30.88 -26.03
N TYR A 859 18.39 30.26 -25.63
CA TYR A 859 18.07 30.07 -24.22
C TYR A 859 18.71 28.78 -23.69
N ARG A 860 19.73 28.97 -22.84
CA ARG A 860 20.38 27.94 -22.02
C ARG A 860 19.53 27.56 -20.79
N ILE A 861 19.17 26.28 -20.67
CA ILE A 861 18.43 25.72 -19.54
C ILE A 861 19.26 24.61 -18.88
N LEU A 862 19.47 24.70 -17.56
CA LEU A 862 20.14 23.67 -16.78
C LEU A 862 19.11 22.79 -16.07
N VAL A 863 19.26 21.47 -16.17
CA VAL A 863 18.43 20.50 -15.45
C VAL A 863 19.24 19.83 -14.36
N VAL A 864 18.90 20.04 -13.10
CA VAL A 864 19.57 19.44 -11.94
C VAL A 864 18.62 18.44 -11.29
N ASP A 865 18.91 17.15 -11.41
CA ASP A 865 18.06 16.07 -10.90
C ASP A 865 18.93 14.82 -10.67
N ASN A 866 18.78 14.10 -9.56
CA ASN A 866 19.63 12.94 -9.27
C ASN A 866 19.27 11.70 -10.08
N GLU A 867 18.06 11.62 -10.62
CA GLU A 867 17.59 10.48 -11.40
C GLU A 867 17.98 10.61 -12.89
N PRO A 868 18.79 9.69 -13.44
CA PRO A 868 19.30 9.82 -14.82
C PRO A 868 18.18 9.80 -15.87
N GLU A 869 17.10 9.07 -15.62
CA GLU A 869 15.95 8.99 -16.50
C GLU A 869 15.15 10.30 -16.55
N ASN A 870 14.97 10.99 -15.41
CA ASN A 870 14.31 12.29 -15.35
C ASN A 870 15.12 13.35 -16.11
N ARG A 871 16.44 13.38 -15.88
CA ARG A 871 17.36 14.25 -16.64
C ARG A 871 17.24 13.99 -18.14
N HIS A 872 17.22 12.72 -18.55
CA HIS A 872 17.12 12.37 -19.97
C HIS A 872 15.78 12.77 -20.60
N LEU A 873 14.68 12.65 -19.85
CA LEU A 873 13.36 13.09 -20.29
C LEU A 873 13.31 14.60 -20.53
N LEU A 874 13.72 15.39 -19.53
CA LEU A 874 13.75 16.85 -19.63
C LEU A 874 14.69 17.33 -20.73
N PHE A 875 15.87 16.71 -20.85
CA PHE A 875 16.80 16.95 -21.95
C PHE A 875 16.12 16.75 -23.30
N LYS A 876 15.48 15.59 -23.53
CA LYS A 876 14.80 15.32 -24.81
C LYS A 876 13.66 16.31 -25.09
N LEU A 877 12.81 16.60 -24.11
CA LEU A 877 11.67 17.50 -24.27
C LEU A 877 12.12 18.91 -24.64
N LEU A 878 13.10 19.45 -23.93
CA LEU A 878 13.58 20.81 -24.11
C LEU A 878 14.41 20.96 -25.41
N THR A 879 15.34 20.03 -25.68
CA THR A 879 16.16 20.09 -26.90
C THR A 879 15.31 19.95 -28.17
N GLN A 880 14.25 19.14 -28.14
CA GLN A 880 13.33 19.01 -29.28
C GLN A 880 12.61 20.32 -29.64
N LYS A 881 12.44 21.25 -28.69
CA LYS A 881 11.81 22.56 -28.96
C LYS A 881 12.81 23.67 -29.30
N GLY A 882 14.11 23.38 -29.31
CA GLY A 882 15.16 24.32 -29.70
C GLY A 882 15.90 25.02 -28.56
N PHE A 883 15.76 24.53 -27.31
CA PHE A 883 16.55 25.03 -26.18
C PHE A 883 17.94 24.37 -26.15
N GLU A 884 18.94 25.12 -25.68
CA GLU A 884 20.23 24.55 -25.29
C GLU A 884 20.11 24.02 -23.87
N VAL A 885 20.46 22.75 -23.65
CA VAL A 885 20.19 22.07 -22.39
C VAL A 885 21.43 21.34 -21.91
N GLU A 886 21.82 21.62 -20.66
CA GLU A 886 22.82 20.85 -19.92
C GLU A 886 22.16 20.18 -18.71
N THR A 887 22.77 19.10 -18.21
CA THR A 887 22.21 18.34 -17.10
C THR A 887 23.24 18.06 -16.01
N ALA A 888 22.85 18.22 -14.75
CA ALA A 888 23.67 17.91 -13.56
C ALA A 888 22.99 16.84 -12.70
N LYS A 889 23.77 15.91 -12.15
CA LYS A 889 23.27 14.78 -11.33
C LYS A 889 23.08 15.12 -9.85
N ASP A 890 23.60 16.24 -9.37
CA ASP A 890 23.52 16.66 -7.98
C ASP A 890 23.69 18.19 -7.87
N GLY A 891 23.48 18.72 -6.65
CA GLY A 891 23.59 20.16 -6.38
C GLY A 891 24.98 20.74 -6.60
N GLU A 892 26.05 19.95 -6.35
CA GLU A 892 27.44 20.40 -6.51
C GLU A 892 27.79 20.57 -7.99
N GLU A 893 27.49 19.58 -8.82
CA GLU A 893 27.62 19.67 -10.29
C GLU A 893 26.70 20.76 -10.86
N GLY A 894 25.51 20.94 -10.28
CA GLY A 894 24.58 22.01 -10.64
C GLY A 894 25.16 23.40 -10.41
N ILE A 895 25.84 23.63 -9.27
CA ILE A 895 26.53 24.88 -8.97
C ILE A 895 27.69 25.10 -9.93
N GLN A 896 28.50 24.06 -10.19
CA GLN A 896 29.63 24.15 -11.10
C GLN A 896 29.18 24.54 -12.52
N LEU A 897 28.18 23.85 -13.07
CA LEU A 897 27.64 24.15 -14.39
C LEU A 897 26.93 25.50 -14.43
N TRP A 898 26.28 25.91 -13.36
CA TRP A 898 25.71 27.25 -13.28
C TRP A 898 26.79 28.34 -13.38
N GLN A 899 27.94 28.16 -12.72
CA GLN A 899 29.08 29.09 -12.78
C GLN A 899 29.80 29.09 -14.13
N GLU A 900 29.99 27.92 -14.74
CA GLU A 900 30.74 27.79 -16.00
C GLU A 900 29.90 28.12 -17.25
N TRP A 901 28.63 27.71 -17.24
CA TRP A 901 27.75 27.75 -18.42
C TRP A 901 26.69 28.85 -18.36
N HIS A 902 26.52 29.53 -17.22
CA HIS A 902 25.61 30.67 -17.02
C HIS A 902 24.19 30.46 -17.63
N PRO A 903 23.44 29.45 -17.17
CA PRO A 903 22.08 29.18 -17.66
C PRO A 903 21.13 30.34 -17.35
N HIS A 904 20.10 30.51 -18.18
CA HIS A 904 19.04 31.50 -17.95
C HIS A 904 17.94 30.96 -17.03
N LEU A 905 17.70 29.65 -17.08
CA LEU A 905 16.74 28.95 -16.24
C LEU A 905 17.33 27.64 -15.72
N ILE A 906 17.05 27.33 -14.46
CA ILE A 906 17.43 26.08 -13.81
C ILE A 906 16.17 25.35 -13.35
N TRP A 907 15.99 24.14 -13.85
CA TRP A 907 15.06 23.16 -13.28
C TRP A 907 15.78 22.46 -12.13
N MET A 908 15.34 22.70 -10.90
CA MET A 908 16.04 22.27 -9.70
C MET A 908 15.23 21.20 -8.97
N ASP A 909 15.70 19.94 -8.97
CA ASP A 909 15.11 18.93 -8.09
C ASP A 909 15.37 19.28 -6.63
N ILE A 910 14.32 19.30 -5.83
CA ILE A 910 14.43 19.66 -4.42
C ILE A 910 15.09 18.53 -3.61
N ARG A 911 14.78 17.27 -3.92
CA ARG A 911 15.23 16.12 -3.13
C ARG A 911 16.40 15.42 -3.80
N MET A 912 17.61 15.90 -3.54
CA MET A 912 18.84 15.30 -4.01
C MET A 912 19.72 14.83 -2.84
N PRO A 913 20.47 13.72 -2.98
CA PRO A 913 21.42 13.28 -1.97
C PRO A 913 22.61 14.24 -1.86
N GLY A 914 23.12 14.44 -0.64
CA GLY A 914 24.20 15.39 -0.38
C GLY A 914 23.66 16.81 -0.23
N MET A 915 23.98 17.68 -1.18
CA MET A 915 23.44 19.04 -1.23
C MET A 915 22.05 19.02 -1.89
N ASP A 916 21.01 19.32 -1.10
CA ASP A 916 19.63 19.33 -1.60
C ASP A 916 19.35 20.57 -2.47
N GLY A 917 18.21 20.59 -3.17
CA GLY A 917 17.87 21.69 -4.08
C GLY A 917 17.63 23.03 -3.35
N TYR A 918 17.25 22.99 -2.07
CA TYR A 918 17.09 24.22 -1.27
C TYR A 918 18.47 24.83 -0.96
N GLN A 919 19.41 24.02 -0.47
CA GLN A 919 20.78 24.43 -0.19
C GLN A 919 21.49 24.91 -1.46
N THR A 920 21.29 24.19 -2.57
CA THR A 920 21.82 24.54 -3.89
C THR A 920 21.30 25.91 -4.33
N THR A 921 20.00 26.14 -4.22
CA THR A 921 19.38 27.43 -4.56
C THR A 921 19.87 28.55 -3.66
N GLN A 922 19.93 28.33 -2.34
CA GLN A 922 20.46 29.30 -1.39
C GLN A 922 21.90 29.69 -1.70
N TYR A 923 22.74 28.73 -2.08
CA TYR A 923 24.10 28.99 -2.53
C TYR A 923 24.12 29.87 -3.77
N ILE A 924 23.35 29.53 -4.82
CA ILE A 924 23.25 30.32 -6.05
C ILE A 924 22.83 31.76 -5.70
N ARG A 925 21.77 31.92 -4.89
CA ARG A 925 21.27 33.24 -4.46
C ARG A 925 22.23 34.05 -3.59
N SER A 926 23.21 33.41 -2.95
CA SER A 926 24.22 34.13 -2.16
C SER A 926 25.18 34.98 -3.01
N THR A 927 25.17 34.79 -4.33
CA THR A 927 26.03 35.51 -5.28
C THR A 927 25.25 36.60 -6.04
N ALA A 928 25.94 37.64 -6.50
CA ALA A 928 25.32 38.72 -7.28
C ALA A 928 24.77 38.24 -8.64
N GLU A 929 25.48 37.34 -9.31
CA GLU A 929 25.08 36.75 -10.59
C GLU A 929 23.92 35.76 -10.43
N GLY A 930 23.86 35.07 -9.29
CA GLY A 930 22.80 34.12 -9.01
C GLY A 930 21.48 34.77 -8.59
N GLN A 931 21.41 36.09 -8.41
CA GLN A 931 20.13 36.79 -8.17
C GLN A 931 19.29 36.95 -9.45
N SER A 932 19.91 36.92 -10.63
CA SER A 932 19.23 37.15 -11.92
C SER A 932 18.80 35.86 -12.64
N VAL A 933 19.35 34.70 -12.29
CA VAL A 933 18.98 33.42 -12.90
C VAL A 933 17.59 32.96 -12.45
N ILE A 934 16.78 32.43 -13.35
CA ILE A 934 15.49 31.85 -12.97
C ILE A 934 15.71 30.44 -12.42
N VAL A 935 15.22 30.15 -11.21
CA VAL A 935 15.28 28.82 -10.60
C VAL A 935 13.87 28.36 -10.32
N ILE A 936 13.45 27.27 -10.96
CA ILE A 936 12.13 26.68 -10.76
C ILE A 936 12.32 25.31 -10.11
N ALA A 937 11.73 25.16 -8.93
CA ALA A 937 11.80 23.94 -8.15
C ALA A 937 10.95 22.82 -8.79
N LEU A 938 11.51 21.62 -8.86
CA LEU A 938 10.81 20.39 -9.17
C LEU A 938 10.70 19.56 -7.89
N SER A 939 9.49 19.18 -7.50
CA SER A 939 9.30 18.30 -6.34
C SER A 939 8.22 17.27 -6.61
N ALA A 940 8.34 16.12 -5.96
CA ALA A 940 7.30 15.09 -5.98
C ALA A 940 6.02 15.50 -5.23
N GLN A 941 6.03 16.50 -4.33
CA GLN A 941 4.86 16.80 -3.50
C GLN A 941 4.26 18.17 -3.81
N ALA A 942 2.97 18.20 -4.19
CA ALA A 942 2.18 19.42 -4.42
C ALA A 942 1.67 20.07 -3.12
N SER A 943 2.41 19.97 -2.00
CA SER A 943 1.95 20.60 -0.75
C SER A 943 2.26 22.10 -0.78
N THR A 944 1.34 22.92 -0.30
CA THR A 944 1.55 24.37 -0.15
C THR A 944 2.79 24.67 0.70
N SER A 945 3.10 23.80 1.67
CA SER A 945 4.30 23.88 2.51
C SER A 945 5.60 23.76 1.69
N ASP A 946 5.69 22.81 0.76
CA ASP A 946 6.90 22.63 -0.07
C ASP A 946 7.10 23.81 -1.02
N ARG A 947 6.01 24.38 -1.55
CA ARG A 947 6.06 25.61 -2.33
C ARG A 947 6.58 26.78 -1.51
N THR A 948 6.07 26.97 -0.29
CA THR A 948 6.55 28.03 0.61
C THR A 948 8.03 27.87 0.92
N LEU A 949 8.50 26.66 1.21
CA LEU A 949 9.92 26.38 1.46
C LEU A 949 10.80 26.63 0.24
N ALA A 950 10.34 26.28 -0.96
CA ALA A 950 11.07 26.54 -2.21
C ALA A 950 11.24 28.04 -2.48
N ILE A 951 10.16 28.81 -2.31
CA ILE A 951 10.22 30.28 -2.45
C ILE A 951 11.11 30.90 -1.37
N GLN A 952 11.04 30.43 -0.13
CA GLN A 952 11.91 30.89 0.97
C GLN A 952 13.39 30.58 0.73
N ALA A 953 13.70 29.44 0.10
CA ALA A 953 15.06 29.09 -0.31
C ALA A 953 15.56 29.95 -1.49
N GLY A 954 14.66 30.69 -2.15
CA GLY A 954 14.98 31.61 -3.24
C GLY A 954 14.61 31.09 -4.63
N CYS A 955 13.79 30.04 -4.77
CA CYS A 955 13.23 29.66 -6.06
C CYS A 955 12.26 30.74 -6.56
N ASN A 956 12.20 30.96 -7.87
CA ASN A 956 11.23 31.85 -8.50
C ASN A 956 9.83 31.24 -8.55
N ASP A 957 9.76 29.93 -8.78
CA ASP A 957 8.51 29.17 -8.75
C ASP A 957 8.73 27.68 -8.51
N PHE A 958 7.66 26.92 -8.66
CA PHE A 958 7.61 25.50 -8.38
C PHE A 958 6.72 24.76 -9.38
N ILE A 959 7.10 23.53 -9.75
CA ILE A 959 6.30 22.56 -10.48
C ILE A 959 6.30 21.21 -9.75
N CYS A 960 5.13 20.54 -9.73
CA CYS A 960 5.00 19.21 -9.16
C CYS A 960 5.33 18.12 -10.19
N LYS A 961 6.05 17.08 -9.77
CA LYS A 961 6.29 15.84 -10.51
C LYS A 961 5.16 14.83 -10.18
N PRO A 962 4.54 14.13 -11.16
CA PRO A 962 4.72 14.28 -12.61
C PRO A 962 4.20 15.62 -13.13
N PHE A 963 4.99 16.26 -13.99
CA PHE A 963 4.62 17.49 -14.66
C PHE A 963 4.11 17.21 -16.07
N GLN A 964 3.19 18.05 -16.55
CA GLN A 964 2.73 18.01 -17.93
C GLN A 964 3.59 18.90 -18.83
N GLU A 965 3.77 18.50 -20.09
CA GLU A 965 4.52 19.28 -21.10
C GLU A 965 4.02 20.73 -21.20
N SER A 966 2.70 20.95 -21.15
CA SER A 966 2.08 22.27 -21.20
C SER A 966 2.43 23.16 -20.01
N GLU A 967 2.50 22.59 -18.81
CA GLU A 967 2.83 23.33 -17.58
C GLU A 967 4.29 23.78 -17.60
N LEU A 968 5.19 22.89 -18.04
CA LEU A 968 6.62 23.17 -18.17
C LEU A 968 6.88 24.32 -19.15
N PHE A 969 6.27 24.28 -20.34
CA PHE A 969 6.47 25.35 -21.33
C PHE A 969 5.77 26.66 -20.95
N ALA A 970 4.63 26.61 -20.26
CA ALA A 970 3.97 27.81 -19.74
C ALA A 970 4.89 28.55 -18.75
N LYS A 971 5.60 27.83 -17.88
CA LYS A 971 6.55 28.45 -16.96
C LYS A 971 7.77 29.03 -17.66
N ILE A 972 8.25 28.39 -18.72
CA ILE A 972 9.34 28.96 -19.51
C ILE A 972 8.89 30.22 -20.26
N GLU A 973 7.67 30.24 -20.81
CA GLU A 973 7.07 31.45 -21.42
C GLU A 973 6.89 32.57 -20.38
N GLU A 974 6.40 32.24 -19.19
CA GLU A 974 6.19 33.20 -18.10
C GLU A 974 7.50 33.87 -17.63
N TYR A 975 8.58 33.10 -17.45
CA TYR A 975 9.81 33.60 -16.82
C TYR A 975 10.92 34.01 -17.78
N LEU A 976 10.99 33.40 -18.98
CA LEU A 976 11.99 33.75 -20.00
C LEU A 976 11.40 34.60 -21.14
N GLU A 977 10.09 34.88 -21.09
CA GLU A 977 9.34 35.64 -22.10
C GLU A 977 9.50 35.10 -23.53
N VAL A 978 9.69 33.78 -23.65
CA VAL A 978 9.88 33.12 -24.94
C VAL A 978 8.60 33.06 -25.74
N LYS A 979 8.72 33.09 -27.06
CA LYS A 979 7.61 32.91 -28.00
C LYS A 979 7.68 31.53 -28.63
N TYR A 980 6.59 30.80 -28.59
CA TYR A 980 6.48 29.50 -29.24
C TYR A 980 5.73 29.59 -30.57
N ILE A 981 6.04 28.67 -31.47
CA ILE A 981 5.17 28.30 -32.59
C ILE A 981 4.27 27.18 -32.10
N TYR A 982 2.97 27.40 -32.16
CA TYR A 982 1.99 26.43 -31.71
C TYR A 982 1.49 25.57 -32.87
N ALA A 983 1.02 24.35 -32.59
CA ALA A 983 0.56 23.42 -33.63
C ALA A 983 -0.63 23.91 -34.47
N ASN A 984 -1.32 24.96 -34.01
CA ASN A 984 -2.40 25.61 -34.73
C ASN A 984 -1.97 26.89 -35.48
N ASP A 985 -0.69 27.26 -35.48
CA ASP A 985 -0.20 28.48 -36.15
C ASP A 985 -0.05 28.35 -37.67
N GLU A 986 0.01 27.15 -38.24
CA GLU A 986 -0.13 26.98 -39.70
C GLU A 986 -1.59 27.25 -40.15
N VAL A 987 -2.56 26.96 -39.29
CA VAL A 987 -3.96 27.35 -39.51
C VAL A 987 -4.12 28.84 -39.25
N LEU A 988 -3.58 29.38 -38.15
CA LEU A 988 -3.69 30.81 -37.81
C LEU A 988 -2.87 31.74 -38.70
N SER A 989 -1.79 31.32 -39.37
CA SER A 989 -1.10 32.15 -40.37
C SER A 989 -1.84 32.19 -41.71
N SER A 990 -2.56 31.12 -42.05
CA SER A 990 -3.53 31.10 -43.16
C SER A 990 -4.81 31.90 -42.83
N VAL A 991 -5.20 31.94 -41.56
CA VAL A 991 -6.31 32.74 -41.03
C VAL A 991 -5.90 34.20 -40.80
N ALA A 992 -4.66 34.50 -40.42
CA ALA A 992 -4.11 35.85 -40.23
C ALA A 992 -3.93 36.58 -41.57
N ARG A 993 -3.47 35.87 -42.62
CA ARG A 993 -3.53 36.38 -44.00
C ARG A 993 -4.96 36.51 -44.54
N ARG A 994 -5.93 35.79 -43.96
CA ARG A 994 -7.36 36.04 -44.20
C ARG A 994 -7.91 37.15 -43.31
N GLN A 995 -7.32 37.44 -42.14
CA GLN A 995 -7.78 38.42 -41.15
C GLN A 995 -7.44 39.86 -41.50
N GLU A 996 -6.36 40.11 -42.24
CA GLU A 996 -6.20 41.39 -42.96
C GLU A 996 -7.28 41.60 -44.04
N LYS A 997 -7.99 40.54 -44.44
CA LYS A 997 -9.16 40.60 -45.33
C LYS A 997 -10.51 40.40 -44.61
N LEU A 998 -10.50 40.12 -43.30
CA LEU A 998 -11.69 39.81 -42.49
C LEU A 998 -12.03 40.93 -41.49
N SER A 999 -11.33 42.05 -41.50
CA SER A 999 -11.78 43.28 -40.82
C SER A 999 -13.06 43.90 -41.43
N THR A 1000 -13.77 43.17 -42.31
CA THR A 1000 -15.00 43.59 -42.98
C THR A 1000 -16.08 42.49 -43.08
N CYS A 1001 -16.29 41.64 -42.07
CA CYS A 1001 -17.54 40.87 -42.02
C CYS A 1001 -18.19 40.87 -40.64
N ALA A 1002 -19.49 41.15 -40.66
CA ALA A 1002 -20.33 41.52 -39.55
C ALA A 1002 -20.90 40.30 -38.81
N SER A 1003 -21.23 40.51 -37.54
CA SER A 1003 -22.01 39.65 -36.65
C SER A 1003 -23.23 39.01 -37.33
N LEU A 1004 -23.43 37.70 -37.14
CA LEU A 1004 -24.70 37.03 -37.45
C LEU A 1004 -25.86 37.74 -36.74
N THR A 1005 -26.87 38.18 -37.47
CA THR A 1005 -28.11 38.70 -36.90
C THR A 1005 -29.28 37.77 -37.21
N ASN A 1006 -30.34 37.82 -36.40
CA ASN A 1006 -31.51 36.95 -36.55
C ASN A 1006 -32.17 37.08 -37.95
N GLU A 1007 -32.03 38.22 -38.61
CA GLU A 1007 -32.53 38.47 -39.96
C GLU A 1007 -31.89 37.54 -41.00
N ASN A 1008 -30.66 37.06 -40.77
CA ASN A 1008 -29.97 36.17 -41.70
C ASN A 1008 -30.64 34.79 -41.80
N LEU A 1009 -31.31 34.33 -40.74
CA LEU A 1009 -32.02 33.03 -40.71
C LEU A 1009 -33.42 33.10 -41.34
N SER A 1010 -33.97 34.30 -41.54
CA SER A 1010 -35.33 34.51 -42.10
C SER A 1010 -35.50 34.08 -43.57
N VAL A 1011 -34.39 33.80 -44.25
CA VAL A 1011 -34.34 33.33 -45.65
C VAL A 1011 -34.83 31.88 -45.77
N MET A 1012 -34.74 31.09 -44.69
CA MET A 1012 -35.14 29.69 -44.69
C MET A 1012 -36.62 29.51 -44.34
N PRO A 1013 -37.31 28.47 -44.86
CA PRO A 1013 -38.69 28.19 -44.51
C PRO A 1013 -38.87 27.96 -43.00
N GLN A 1014 -40.02 28.34 -42.44
CA GLN A 1014 -40.28 28.16 -41.00
C GLN A 1014 -40.20 26.71 -40.53
N THR A 1015 -40.52 25.74 -41.40
CA THR A 1015 -40.34 24.32 -41.10
C THR A 1015 -38.87 23.96 -40.92
N TRP A 1016 -37.98 24.52 -41.74
CA TRP A 1016 -36.54 24.32 -41.64
C TRP A 1016 -35.98 24.98 -40.37
N ILE A 1017 -36.46 26.19 -40.02
CA ILE A 1017 -36.06 26.87 -38.76
C ILE A 1017 -36.52 26.07 -37.54
N ALA A 1018 -37.72 25.47 -37.57
CA ALA A 1018 -38.23 24.60 -36.51
C ALA A 1018 -37.44 23.29 -36.39
N ASP A 1019 -36.99 22.72 -37.50
CA ASP A 1019 -36.12 21.54 -37.51
C ASP A 1019 -34.70 21.88 -37.04
N LEU A 1020 -34.17 23.06 -37.41
CA LEU A 1020 -32.90 23.57 -36.88
C LEU A 1020 -32.99 23.83 -35.38
N HIS A 1021 -34.09 24.41 -34.90
CA HIS A 1021 -34.36 24.59 -33.48
C HIS A 1021 -34.42 23.26 -32.75
N ARG A 1022 -35.13 22.27 -33.30
CA ARG A 1022 -35.22 20.93 -32.72
C ARG A 1022 -33.84 20.25 -32.68
N ALA A 1023 -33.07 20.32 -33.77
CA ALA A 1023 -31.74 19.73 -33.85
C ALA A 1023 -30.74 20.41 -32.91
N ALA A 1024 -30.79 21.74 -32.78
CA ALA A 1024 -29.98 22.50 -31.82
C ALA A 1024 -30.39 22.22 -30.36
N LEU A 1025 -31.68 22.07 -30.08
CA LEU A 1025 -32.20 21.75 -28.74
C LEU A 1025 -31.88 20.31 -28.32
N LEU A 1026 -31.87 19.38 -29.29
CA LEU A 1026 -31.45 17.99 -29.09
C LEU A 1026 -29.92 17.79 -29.24
N CYS A 1027 -29.19 18.85 -29.60
CA CYS A 1027 -27.74 18.85 -29.86
C CYS A 1027 -27.29 17.81 -30.90
N TYR A 1028 -28.09 17.60 -31.95
CA TYR A 1028 -27.78 16.70 -33.07
C TYR A 1028 -27.04 17.48 -34.16
N ASP A 1029 -25.72 17.50 -34.06
CA ASP A 1029 -24.82 18.20 -34.99
C ASP A 1029 -24.91 17.68 -36.43
N ASP A 1030 -24.99 16.36 -36.62
CA ASP A 1030 -25.18 15.78 -37.96
C ASP A 1030 -26.47 16.28 -38.63
N ASP A 1031 -27.56 16.42 -37.88
CA ASP A 1031 -28.83 16.94 -38.39
C ASP A 1031 -28.74 18.43 -38.72
N ILE A 1032 -28.00 19.21 -37.92
CA ILE A 1032 -27.74 20.63 -38.21
C ILE A 1032 -26.86 20.78 -39.45
N LEU A 1033 -25.82 19.96 -39.61
CA LEU A 1033 -24.96 19.96 -40.80
C LEU A 1033 -25.77 19.60 -42.07
N ASN A 1034 -26.63 18.59 -41.97
CA ASN A 1034 -27.56 18.22 -43.06
C ASN A 1034 -28.56 19.33 -43.39
N LEU A 1035 -29.01 20.10 -42.40
CA LEU A 1035 -29.86 21.26 -42.60
C LEU A 1035 -29.08 22.40 -43.27
N ILE A 1036 -27.83 22.64 -42.86
CA ILE A 1036 -26.95 23.67 -43.45
C ILE A 1036 -26.72 23.42 -44.95
N GLU A 1037 -26.60 22.16 -45.38
CA GLU A 1037 -26.49 21.81 -46.81
C GLU A 1037 -27.72 22.23 -47.64
N GLN A 1038 -28.88 22.42 -47.00
CA GLN A 1038 -30.12 22.83 -47.66
C GLN A 1038 -30.22 24.36 -47.84
N ILE A 1039 -29.30 25.13 -47.23
CA ILE A 1039 -29.26 26.58 -47.40
C ILE A 1039 -28.79 26.90 -48.83
N PRO A 1040 -29.47 27.79 -49.56
CA PRO A 1040 -29.05 28.15 -50.92
C PRO A 1040 -27.61 28.67 -50.96
N LYS A 1041 -26.80 28.17 -51.91
CA LYS A 1041 -25.34 28.38 -51.95
C LYS A 1041 -24.89 29.85 -52.05
N ASN A 1042 -25.81 30.74 -52.40
CA ASN A 1042 -25.62 32.20 -52.45
C ASN A 1042 -25.58 32.85 -51.05
N TYR A 1043 -25.96 32.14 -49.98
CA TYR A 1043 -25.86 32.61 -48.59
C TYR A 1043 -24.63 32.05 -47.89
N THR A 1044 -23.46 32.22 -48.52
CA THR A 1044 -22.20 31.62 -48.08
C THR A 1044 -21.75 32.07 -46.68
N SER A 1045 -22.07 33.31 -46.27
CA SER A 1045 -21.79 33.76 -44.89
C SER A 1045 -22.60 32.95 -43.88
N LEU A 1046 -23.93 32.89 -44.04
CA LEU A 1046 -24.81 32.14 -43.15
C LEU A 1046 -24.42 30.65 -43.05
N ILE A 1047 -24.08 30.03 -44.17
CA ILE A 1047 -23.60 28.64 -44.22
C ILE A 1047 -22.31 28.49 -43.41
N THR A 1048 -21.34 29.38 -43.62
CA THR A 1048 -20.02 29.32 -42.98
C THR A 1048 -20.16 29.53 -41.48
N ASP A 1049 -20.94 30.53 -41.08
CA ASP A 1049 -21.08 30.90 -39.68
C ASP A 1049 -21.92 29.86 -38.91
N LEU A 1050 -22.99 29.30 -39.51
CA LEU A 1050 -23.72 28.17 -38.90
C LEU A 1050 -22.87 26.91 -38.85
N HIS A 1051 -22.03 26.63 -39.87
CA HIS A 1051 -21.05 25.54 -39.79
C HIS A 1051 -20.08 25.75 -38.64
N GLU A 1052 -19.59 26.97 -38.44
CA GLU A 1052 -18.65 27.29 -37.37
C GLU A 1052 -19.31 27.16 -35.99
N LEU A 1053 -20.54 27.69 -35.82
CA LEU A 1053 -21.31 27.52 -34.58
C LEU A 1053 -21.61 26.04 -34.29
N THR A 1054 -21.92 25.24 -35.32
CA THR A 1054 -22.23 23.81 -35.18
C THR A 1054 -20.98 23.00 -34.86
N HIS A 1055 -19.87 23.26 -35.56
CA HIS A 1055 -18.59 22.56 -35.37
C HIS A 1055 -17.93 22.90 -34.03
N ASN A 1056 -18.15 24.11 -33.53
CA ASN A 1056 -17.71 24.54 -32.20
C ASN A 1056 -18.73 24.21 -31.09
N TYR A 1057 -19.78 23.44 -31.39
CA TYR A 1057 -20.84 23.01 -30.46
C TYR A 1057 -21.57 24.18 -29.75
N GLN A 1058 -21.62 25.36 -30.37
CA GLN A 1058 -22.25 26.57 -29.85
C GLN A 1058 -23.77 26.60 -30.12
N PHE A 1059 -24.48 25.49 -29.85
CA PHE A 1059 -25.92 25.35 -30.10
C PHE A 1059 -26.78 26.35 -29.32
N ALA A 1060 -26.32 26.80 -28.15
CA ALA A 1060 -26.99 27.84 -27.39
C ALA A 1060 -27.07 29.17 -28.15
N GLN A 1061 -26.06 29.49 -28.98
CA GLN A 1061 -26.10 30.69 -29.82
C GLN A 1061 -27.07 30.51 -30.99
N ILE A 1062 -27.12 29.31 -31.58
CA ILE A 1062 -28.10 28.95 -32.62
C ILE A 1062 -29.54 29.05 -32.05
N LEU A 1063 -29.78 28.54 -30.85
CA LEU A 1063 -31.07 28.65 -30.16
C LEU A 1063 -31.43 30.11 -29.85
N GLN A 1064 -30.49 30.93 -29.34
CA GLN A 1064 -30.73 32.35 -29.10
C GLN A 1064 -31.04 33.15 -30.37
N LEU A 1065 -30.42 32.78 -31.50
CA LEU A 1065 -30.70 33.37 -32.81
C LEU A 1065 -32.13 33.02 -33.29
N ILE A 1066 -32.60 31.80 -32.98
CA ILE A 1066 -33.94 31.31 -33.37
C ILE A 1066 -35.03 31.81 -32.42
N GLU A 1067 -34.79 31.86 -31.11
CA GLU A 1067 -35.77 32.32 -30.12
C GLU A 1067 -36.21 33.78 -30.36
N LYS A 1068 -35.28 34.62 -30.83
CA LYS A 1068 -35.56 36.01 -31.20
C LYS A 1068 -36.28 36.20 -32.56
N LEU A 1069 -36.52 35.13 -33.32
CA LEU A 1069 -37.40 35.13 -34.50
C LEU A 1069 -38.87 34.83 -34.12
N GLY A 1070 -39.11 34.31 -32.92
CA GLY A 1070 -40.44 33.94 -32.40
C GLY A 1070 -41.06 34.94 -31.43
N SER A 1071 -40.41 36.09 -31.19
CA SER A 1071 -40.86 37.19 -30.33
C SER A 1071 -41.40 38.38 -31.12
#